data_AF-A0A0R1SDX3-F1
#
_entry.id   AF-A0A0R1SDX3-F1
#
_cell.length_a   1.000
_cell.length_b   1.000
_cell.length_c   1.000
_cell.angle_alpha   90.00
_cell.angle_beta   90.00
_cell.angle_gamma   90.00
#
_symmetry.space_group_name_H-M   'P 1'
#
loop_
_entity.id
_entity.type
_entity.pdbx_description
1 polymer ?
#
loop_
_entity_poly.entity_id
_entity_poly.type
_entity_poly.pdbx_seq_one_letter_code
_entity_poly.pdbx_strand_id
1 'polypeptide(L)'
;MLRKVNQLKRKQLVVTLLSGLSFLVLGCHVTASADAHQDPTIANVVFKPTSELNLTNYVYDTVDPKSTRFHQYLTPNEFAEKFGQSDNYITGFQKYLAKHHVKSFAYRGNLSLKVYGTRQNVNRAFNAKYVKEKGQECKTTYRLPGYLSKQVVAVMGLDQAKPNHKKPAKLKSHQKAAVDQFQAAATEGSIATNSNKPDITSFGNRFSKKYGVLKFANQYQLNQLYDKGLAGQGQRIGIISSSDFYNRDLKVYWHQAGVDNNLGRIHRIYTADNRKNIQRRLNLAMTSPQIEATLDVQMASSVAPKADVDCYIGDNGDDITTSATAHYMSFMQAISDNIDKQLSTSFAPTIELKSQWHDHSLTMAQYNHAFNLMLEQAAAQGITVFRASGDSGVSERASSKENHAFSTSPYQVIVGGTTLPYTKIVNGKVITVSKERAWGNTDGASSAEIKSGHFSGSGGGFSALNETPRYQQGVSGINTFRAITLLNYHPTTSKYTINKDPNIITGTGTGRNLPDVAGNADIQTGYATYFSGNEASFETGKIHSVFKKYWIMSGGTSYTSPQMAAANAVMNSGRRTPIGFWNPQIYQFAQQSDSPFNVLDSPDSNNLYFTGQPGKLYNQAAGLGTINFGKLYNKFNDQSRSN
;
A
#
# COMPACT_ATOMS: atom_id res chain seq x y z
N MET A 1 60.55 5.73 -10.41
CA MET A 1 59.38 6.52 -10.87
C MET A 1 58.10 5.77 -10.51
N LEU A 2 57.26 6.39 -9.69
CA LEU A 2 56.16 5.77 -8.98
C LEU A 2 55.00 5.29 -9.88
N ARG A 3 54.58 4.04 -9.68
CA ARG A 3 53.27 3.50 -10.05
C ARG A 3 52.20 4.12 -9.15
N LYS A 4 51.27 4.91 -9.71
CA LYS A 4 50.04 5.31 -9.02
C LYS A 4 49.00 4.20 -9.12
N VAL A 5 48.85 3.46 -8.03
CA VAL A 5 47.70 2.59 -7.76
C VAL A 5 46.51 3.50 -7.43
N ASN A 6 45.58 3.68 -8.37
CA ASN A 6 44.27 4.24 -8.04
C ASN A 6 43.41 3.14 -7.42
N GLN A 7 43.54 2.94 -6.11
CA GLN A 7 42.51 2.29 -5.31
C GLN A 7 41.26 3.19 -5.34
N LEU A 8 40.32 2.89 -6.24
CA LEU A 8 38.94 3.33 -6.11
C LEU A 8 38.38 2.69 -4.84
N LYS A 9 38.45 3.45 -3.73
CA LYS A 9 37.77 3.13 -2.48
C LYS A 9 36.31 2.78 -2.80
N ARG A 10 35.93 1.53 -2.51
CA ARG A 10 34.54 1.05 -2.50
C ARG A 10 33.68 2.05 -1.72
N LYS A 11 32.90 2.86 -2.44
CA LYS A 11 31.75 3.55 -1.84
C LYS A 11 30.60 2.56 -1.92
N GLN A 12 30.42 1.74 -0.89
CA GLN A 12 29.13 1.10 -0.66
C GLN A 12 28.11 2.24 -0.47
N LEU A 13 27.17 2.37 -1.41
CA LEU A 13 26.02 3.25 -1.22
C LEU A 13 25.17 2.59 -0.14
N VAL A 14 25.25 3.12 1.08
CA VAL A 14 24.42 2.69 2.21
C VAL A 14 23.03 3.28 2.00
N VAL A 15 22.11 2.46 1.49
CA VAL A 15 20.68 2.76 1.53
C VAL A 15 20.14 2.09 2.79
N THR A 16 20.11 2.87 3.87
CA THR A 16 19.23 2.61 5.01
C THR A 16 17.78 2.70 4.48
N LEU A 17 16.83 2.02 5.12
CA LEU A 17 15.37 2.17 4.98
C LEU A 17 14.68 1.03 4.20
N LEU A 18 14.51 -0.11 4.87
CA LEU A 18 13.32 -0.95 4.68
C LEU A 18 12.02 -0.24 5.12
N SER A 19 12.12 0.94 5.76
CA SER A 19 11.02 1.71 6.35
C SER A 19 10.81 3.06 5.66
N GLY A 20 10.98 3.16 4.34
CA GLY A 20 10.83 4.45 3.65
C GLY A 20 10.91 4.41 2.12
N LEU A 21 11.48 3.35 1.54
CA LEU A 21 11.56 3.19 0.07
C LEU A 21 10.58 2.16 -0.50
N SER A 22 9.90 1.37 0.34
CA SER A 22 8.97 0.32 -0.11
C SER A 22 7.69 0.84 -0.79
N PHE A 23 7.37 2.13 -0.65
CA PHE A 23 6.13 2.72 -1.19
C PHE A 23 6.17 3.05 -2.69
N LEU A 24 7.35 2.98 -3.30
CA LEU A 24 7.52 3.24 -4.72
C LEU A 24 7.79 1.93 -5.44
N VAL A 25 6.78 1.41 -6.14
CA VAL A 25 7.05 0.66 -7.36
C VAL A 25 7.58 1.68 -8.37
N LEU A 26 8.90 1.94 -8.34
CA LEU A 26 9.56 2.62 -9.44
C LEU A 26 9.40 1.72 -10.66
N GLY A 27 8.42 2.04 -11.50
CA GLY A 27 8.30 1.46 -12.82
C GLY A 27 9.61 1.72 -13.57
N CYS A 28 10.35 0.66 -13.88
CA CYS A 28 11.52 0.74 -14.75
C CYS A 28 11.03 1.09 -16.16
N HIS A 29 10.92 2.38 -16.47
CA HIS A 29 10.66 2.83 -17.83
C HIS A 29 11.89 2.58 -18.70
N VAL A 30 11.87 1.50 -19.48
CA VAL A 30 12.67 1.42 -20.71
C VAL A 30 11.97 2.34 -21.69
N THR A 31 12.66 3.37 -22.20
CA THR A 31 12.16 4.07 -23.38
C THR A 31 11.98 3.05 -24.51
N ALA A 32 10.72 2.80 -24.89
CA ALA A 32 10.33 1.80 -25.86
C ALA A 32 11.22 1.84 -27.12
N SER A 33 11.73 0.67 -27.51
CA SER A 33 12.42 0.48 -28.79
C SER A 33 11.47 0.80 -29.95
N ALA A 34 12.03 1.18 -31.09
CA ALA A 34 11.28 1.55 -32.29
C ALA A 34 10.41 0.42 -32.89
N ASP A 35 10.50 -0.81 -32.37
CA ASP A 35 9.69 -1.98 -32.76
C ASP A 35 8.51 -2.30 -31.81
N ALA A 36 8.16 -1.40 -30.88
CA ALA A 36 7.13 -1.59 -29.82
C ALA A 36 5.66 -1.74 -30.29
N HIS A 37 5.42 -2.03 -31.57
CA HIS A 37 4.07 -2.13 -32.15
C HIS A 37 3.37 -3.47 -31.86
N GLN A 38 4.12 -4.54 -31.62
CA GLN A 38 3.59 -5.90 -31.39
C GLN A 38 3.59 -6.32 -29.90
N ASP A 39 4.12 -5.50 -29.00
CA ASP A 39 4.21 -5.85 -27.59
C ASP A 39 2.83 -6.06 -26.96
N PRO A 40 2.66 -7.06 -26.09
CA PRO A 40 1.44 -7.22 -25.32
C PRO A 40 1.26 -6.01 -24.39
N THR A 41 0.04 -5.52 -24.28
CA THR A 41 -0.31 -4.49 -23.31
C THR A 41 -1.65 -4.77 -22.64
N ILE A 42 -1.81 -4.24 -21.44
CA ILE A 42 -3.03 -4.29 -20.66
C ILE A 42 -3.44 -2.86 -20.30
N ALA A 43 -4.72 -2.56 -20.54
CA ALA A 43 -5.39 -1.33 -20.12
C ALA A 43 -6.64 -1.70 -19.31
N ASN A 44 -7.20 -0.73 -18.57
CA ASN A 44 -8.52 -0.90 -17.95
C ASN A 44 -9.43 0.26 -18.34
N VAL A 45 -10.69 -0.07 -18.60
CA VAL A 45 -11.77 0.91 -18.74
C VAL A 45 -12.57 0.89 -17.45
N VAL A 46 -12.84 2.06 -16.90
CA VAL A 46 -13.65 2.23 -15.69
C VAL A 46 -14.94 2.92 -16.06
N PHE A 47 -16.05 2.40 -15.59
CA PHE A 47 -17.38 2.89 -15.86
C PHE A 47 -17.96 3.63 -14.66
N LYS A 48 -18.88 4.56 -14.96
CA LYS A 48 -19.70 5.21 -13.93
C LYS A 48 -20.64 4.18 -13.33
N PRO A 49 -20.98 4.26 -12.04
CA PRO A 49 -22.16 3.58 -11.56
C PRO A 49 -23.42 4.24 -12.14
N THR A 50 -24.57 3.58 -12.02
CA THR A 50 -25.88 4.15 -12.39
C THR A 50 -26.19 5.43 -11.61
N SER A 51 -25.73 5.52 -10.35
CA SER A 51 -25.75 6.72 -9.52
C SER A 51 -24.68 6.66 -8.43
N GLU A 52 -23.72 7.58 -8.45
CA GLU A 52 -22.67 7.69 -7.42
C GLU A 52 -23.26 8.02 -6.04
N LEU A 53 -24.20 8.97 -5.98
CA LEU A 53 -24.86 9.35 -4.73
C LEU A 53 -25.59 8.17 -4.07
N ASN A 54 -26.32 7.37 -4.85
CA ASN A 54 -27.06 6.23 -4.32
C ASN A 54 -26.11 5.11 -3.87
N LEU A 55 -25.00 4.90 -4.59
CA LEU A 55 -23.96 3.95 -4.20
C LEU A 55 -23.34 4.38 -2.87
N THR A 56 -22.88 5.62 -2.76
CA THR A 56 -22.31 6.16 -1.51
C THR A 56 -23.32 6.03 -0.36
N ASN A 57 -24.57 6.47 -0.54
CA ASN A 57 -25.58 6.35 0.53
C ASN A 57 -25.83 4.90 0.94
N TYR A 58 -25.88 3.97 -0.02
CA TYR A 58 -25.99 2.55 0.28
C TYR A 58 -24.83 2.03 1.11
N VAL A 59 -23.59 2.40 0.77
CA VAL A 59 -22.39 2.04 1.54
C VAL A 59 -22.53 2.49 3.01
N TYR A 60 -22.91 3.75 3.26
CA TYR A 60 -23.13 4.24 4.62
C TYR A 60 -24.29 3.51 5.33
N ASP A 61 -25.41 3.30 4.63
CA ASP A 61 -26.56 2.58 5.16
C ASP A 61 -26.20 1.13 5.58
N THR A 62 -25.27 0.46 4.90
CA THR A 62 -24.86 -0.91 5.26
C THR A 62 -24.07 -1.02 6.56
N VAL A 63 -23.57 0.09 7.10
CA VAL A 63 -22.78 0.12 8.35
C VAL A 63 -23.37 1.04 9.42
N ASP A 64 -24.54 1.62 9.17
CA ASP A 64 -25.34 2.32 10.19
C ASP A 64 -26.29 1.33 10.88
N PRO A 65 -26.12 1.02 12.17
CA PRO A 65 -27.00 0.09 12.90
C PRO A 65 -28.46 0.54 12.96
N LYS A 66 -28.76 1.83 12.70
CA LYS A 66 -30.13 2.35 12.64
C LYS A 66 -30.79 2.19 11.27
N SER A 67 -30.02 1.83 10.25
CA SER A 67 -30.54 1.64 8.91
C SER A 67 -31.18 0.26 8.75
N THR A 68 -32.29 0.19 8.02
CA THR A 68 -32.89 -1.10 7.63
C THR A 68 -32.00 -1.90 6.69
N ARG A 69 -30.93 -1.29 6.16
CA ARG A 69 -29.93 -1.94 5.29
C ARG A 69 -28.66 -2.35 6.04
N PHE A 70 -28.61 -2.22 7.36
CA PHE A 70 -27.45 -2.61 8.16
C PHE A 70 -27.03 -4.06 7.85
N HIS A 71 -25.75 -4.26 7.50
CA HIS A 71 -25.16 -5.52 7.07
C HIS A 71 -25.83 -6.21 5.87
N GLN A 72 -26.69 -5.53 5.10
CA GLN A 72 -27.20 -6.03 3.83
C GLN A 72 -26.15 -5.82 2.73
N TYR A 73 -25.03 -6.52 2.84
CA TYR A 73 -23.96 -6.45 1.85
C TYR A 73 -24.37 -7.18 0.57
N LEU A 74 -23.94 -6.62 -0.56
CA LEU A 74 -24.24 -7.16 -1.89
C LEU A 74 -23.21 -8.22 -2.29
N THR A 75 -23.66 -9.23 -3.03
CA THR A 75 -22.79 -9.99 -3.93
C THR A 75 -22.39 -9.12 -5.13
N PRO A 76 -21.34 -9.49 -5.89
CA PRO A 76 -20.97 -8.73 -7.08
C PRO A 76 -22.06 -8.68 -8.16
N ASN A 77 -22.96 -9.67 -8.20
CA ASN A 77 -24.06 -9.70 -9.17
C ASN A 77 -25.16 -8.73 -8.74
N GLU A 78 -25.58 -8.74 -7.48
CA GLU A 78 -26.55 -7.77 -6.96
C GLU A 78 -26.00 -6.34 -7.03
N PHE A 79 -24.68 -6.17 -6.83
CA PHE A 79 -24.02 -4.90 -7.07
C PHE A 79 -24.12 -4.47 -8.54
N ALA A 80 -23.82 -5.37 -9.47
CA ALA A 80 -23.91 -5.09 -10.91
C ALA A 80 -25.34 -4.67 -11.31
N GLU A 81 -26.36 -5.37 -10.80
CA GLU A 81 -27.76 -5.08 -11.06
C GLU A 81 -28.19 -3.71 -10.53
N LYS A 82 -27.69 -3.34 -9.34
CA LYS A 82 -28.12 -2.12 -8.65
C LYS A 82 -27.35 -0.88 -9.07
N PHE A 83 -26.03 -1.01 -9.22
CA PHE A 83 -25.11 0.10 -9.39
C PHE A 83 -24.20 -0.03 -10.62
N GLY A 84 -23.99 -1.24 -11.14
CA GLY A 84 -23.13 -1.49 -12.30
C GLY A 84 -23.73 -1.05 -13.63
N GLN A 85 -22.91 -1.08 -14.68
CA GLN A 85 -23.43 -0.92 -16.04
C GLN A 85 -24.23 -2.14 -16.48
N SER A 86 -25.23 -1.93 -17.33
CA SER A 86 -26.03 -3.02 -17.88
C SER A 86 -25.19 -4.03 -18.68
N ASP A 87 -25.56 -5.30 -18.64
CA ASP A 87 -24.89 -6.36 -19.41
C ASP A 87 -24.89 -6.08 -20.92
N ASN A 88 -25.94 -5.42 -21.42
CA ASN A 88 -26.03 -4.98 -22.82
C ASN A 88 -24.93 -3.97 -23.15
N TYR A 89 -24.67 -3.01 -22.26
CA TYR A 89 -23.61 -2.03 -22.43
C TYR A 89 -22.23 -2.70 -22.37
N ILE A 90 -21.98 -3.57 -21.38
CA ILE A 90 -20.72 -4.33 -21.25
C ILE A 90 -20.47 -5.18 -22.49
N THR A 91 -21.45 -5.96 -22.92
CA THR A 91 -21.37 -6.81 -24.13
C THR A 91 -21.14 -5.97 -25.38
N GLY A 92 -21.79 -4.80 -25.49
CA GLY A 92 -21.57 -3.85 -26.58
C GLY A 92 -20.13 -3.34 -26.62
N PHE A 93 -19.55 -3.00 -25.46
CA PHE A 93 -18.16 -2.58 -25.33
C PHE A 93 -17.19 -3.70 -25.71
N GLN A 94 -17.42 -4.92 -25.23
CA GLN A 94 -16.59 -6.09 -25.57
C GLN A 94 -16.63 -6.40 -27.07
N LYS A 95 -17.81 -6.33 -27.69
CA LYS A 95 -17.98 -6.49 -29.15
C LYS A 95 -17.22 -5.40 -29.93
N TYR A 96 -17.23 -4.16 -29.44
CA TYR A 96 -16.46 -3.08 -30.03
C TYR A 96 -14.95 -3.37 -29.99
N LEU A 97 -14.41 -3.77 -28.83
CA LEU A 97 -13.00 -4.13 -28.68
C LEU A 97 -12.60 -5.33 -29.55
N ALA A 98 -13.48 -6.35 -29.64
CA ALA A 98 -13.24 -7.53 -30.46
C ALA A 98 -13.07 -7.20 -31.96
N LYS A 99 -13.81 -6.21 -32.48
CA LYS A 99 -13.64 -5.70 -33.87
C LYS A 99 -12.26 -5.11 -34.13
N HIS A 100 -11.57 -4.68 -33.08
CA HIS A 100 -10.19 -4.18 -33.14
C HIS A 100 -9.15 -5.25 -32.77
N HIS A 101 -9.53 -6.53 -32.70
CA HIS A 101 -8.68 -7.65 -32.25
C HIS A 101 -8.13 -7.46 -30.82
N VAL A 102 -8.92 -6.79 -29.98
CA VAL A 102 -8.60 -6.57 -28.58
C VAL A 102 -9.51 -7.46 -27.73
N LYS A 103 -8.91 -8.24 -26.83
CA LYS A 103 -9.64 -9.08 -25.88
C LYS A 103 -10.01 -8.28 -24.64
N SER A 104 -11.07 -8.71 -23.97
CA SER A 104 -11.53 -8.04 -22.76
C SER A 104 -12.21 -8.99 -21.79
N PHE A 105 -12.16 -8.63 -20.51
CA PHE A 105 -12.74 -9.35 -19.40
C PHE A 105 -13.44 -8.35 -18.47
N ALA A 106 -14.73 -8.56 -18.20
CA ALA A 106 -15.49 -7.70 -17.30
C ALA A 106 -15.32 -8.21 -15.87
N TYR A 107 -14.91 -7.31 -14.97
CA TYR A 107 -14.92 -7.63 -13.54
C TYR A 107 -16.37 -7.67 -13.05
N ARG A 108 -16.65 -8.57 -12.12
CA ARG A 108 -17.98 -8.68 -11.52
C ARG A 108 -18.31 -7.39 -10.77
N GLY A 109 -19.56 -6.95 -10.86
CA GLY A 109 -19.99 -5.60 -10.46
C GLY A 109 -20.12 -4.62 -11.62
N ASN A 110 -19.64 -4.97 -12.82
CA ASN A 110 -19.80 -4.20 -14.07
C ASN A 110 -19.34 -2.73 -14.00
N LEU A 111 -18.35 -2.41 -13.15
CA LEU A 111 -17.71 -1.08 -13.08
C LEU A 111 -16.37 -1.01 -13.79
N SER A 112 -15.79 -2.13 -14.21
CA SER A 112 -14.53 -2.11 -14.94
C SER A 112 -14.39 -3.27 -15.92
N LEU A 113 -13.65 -2.99 -17.00
CA LEU A 113 -13.29 -3.93 -18.04
C LEU A 113 -11.77 -3.96 -18.17
N LYS A 114 -11.15 -5.11 -17.89
CA LYS A 114 -9.76 -5.39 -18.26
C LYS A 114 -9.68 -5.58 -19.77
N VAL A 115 -8.72 -4.92 -20.39
CA VAL A 115 -8.51 -4.90 -21.84
C VAL A 115 -7.08 -5.36 -22.13
N TYR A 116 -6.91 -6.29 -23.07
CA TYR A 116 -5.58 -6.82 -23.39
C TYR A 116 -5.45 -7.23 -24.86
N GLY A 117 -4.26 -7.03 -25.42
CA GLY A 117 -3.95 -7.29 -26.81
C GLY A 117 -2.57 -6.74 -27.17
N THR A 118 -2.27 -6.61 -28.47
CA THR A 118 -1.07 -5.88 -28.89
C THR A 118 -1.27 -4.38 -28.64
N ARG A 119 -0.20 -3.66 -28.28
CA ARG A 119 -0.23 -2.21 -28.06
C ARG A 119 -0.82 -1.44 -29.24
N GLN A 120 -0.50 -1.85 -30.47
CA GLN A 120 -1.09 -1.28 -31.68
C GLN A 120 -2.62 -1.44 -31.74
N ASN A 121 -3.14 -2.64 -31.46
CA ASN A 121 -4.58 -2.90 -31.54
C ASN A 121 -5.34 -2.18 -30.43
N VAL A 122 -4.79 -2.17 -29.20
CA VAL A 122 -5.35 -1.41 -28.08
C VAL A 122 -5.40 0.08 -28.43
N ASN A 123 -4.28 0.67 -28.83
CA ASN A 123 -4.24 2.10 -29.19
C ASN A 123 -5.18 2.43 -30.37
N ARG A 124 -5.31 1.54 -31.36
CA ARG A 124 -6.28 1.71 -32.46
C ARG A 124 -7.72 1.68 -31.96
N ALA A 125 -8.07 0.75 -31.07
CA ALA A 125 -9.41 0.65 -30.48
C ALA A 125 -9.79 1.89 -29.67
N PHE A 126 -8.82 2.54 -29.03
CA PHE A 126 -9.08 3.76 -28.26
C PHE A 126 -8.83 5.05 -29.03
N ASN A 127 -8.48 4.97 -30.32
CA ASN A 127 -8.00 6.12 -31.12
C ASN A 127 -6.97 6.94 -30.32
N ALA A 128 -6.01 6.23 -29.73
CA ALA A 128 -5.03 6.80 -28.81
C ALA A 128 -4.02 7.67 -29.57
N LYS A 129 -3.74 8.85 -29.06
CA LYS A 129 -2.86 9.84 -29.68
C LYS A 129 -1.85 10.39 -28.69
N TYR A 130 -0.59 10.38 -29.11
CA TYR A 130 0.49 11.05 -28.42
C TYR A 130 0.27 12.57 -28.43
N VAL A 131 0.38 13.20 -27.26
CA VAL A 131 0.35 14.64 -27.06
C VAL A 131 1.64 15.06 -26.36
N LYS A 132 2.37 15.98 -26.99
CA LYS A 132 3.57 16.58 -26.42
C LYS A 132 3.19 17.63 -25.38
N GLU A 133 3.72 17.50 -24.16
CA GLU A 133 3.64 18.57 -23.16
C GLU A 133 5.03 19.19 -22.95
N LYS A 134 5.06 20.52 -22.81
CA LYS A 134 6.30 21.26 -22.57
C LYS A 134 6.60 21.22 -21.07
N GLY A 135 7.67 20.53 -20.67
CA GLY A 135 8.13 20.47 -19.27
C GLY A 135 7.41 19.42 -18.40
N GLN A 136 6.64 18.50 -18.99
CA GLN A 136 6.03 17.34 -18.31
C GLN A 136 6.23 16.08 -19.17
N GLU A 137 5.96 14.91 -18.60
CA GLU A 137 5.86 13.65 -19.35
C GLU A 137 4.77 13.76 -20.43
N CYS A 138 4.94 13.01 -21.52
CA CYS A 138 3.98 13.01 -22.61
C CYS A 138 2.64 12.41 -22.18
N LYS A 139 1.55 12.83 -22.85
CA LYS A 139 0.22 12.29 -22.60
C LYS A 139 -0.30 11.46 -23.77
N THR A 140 -1.16 10.52 -23.46
CA THR A 140 -1.96 9.73 -24.39
C THR A 140 -3.40 10.16 -24.26
N THR A 141 -3.91 10.87 -25.26
CA THR A 141 -5.36 11.14 -25.35
C THR A 141 -6.05 9.98 -26.05
N TYR A 142 -7.32 9.75 -25.79
CA TYR A 142 -8.12 8.71 -26.43
C TYR A 142 -9.52 9.21 -26.78
N ARG A 143 -10.17 8.55 -27.74
CA ARG A 143 -11.55 8.83 -28.14
C ARG A 143 -12.29 7.54 -28.41
N LEU A 144 -13.41 7.36 -27.72
CA LEU A 144 -14.35 6.27 -27.94
C LEU A 144 -15.56 6.75 -28.77
N PRO A 145 -16.30 5.83 -29.40
CA PRO A 145 -17.62 6.13 -29.95
C PRO A 145 -18.54 6.75 -28.89
N GLY A 146 -19.38 7.72 -29.28
CA GLY A 146 -20.19 8.49 -28.33
C GLY A 146 -21.16 7.66 -27.49
N TYR A 147 -21.61 6.51 -27.99
CA TYR A 147 -22.47 5.59 -27.23
C TYR A 147 -21.70 4.81 -26.14
N LEU A 148 -20.37 4.68 -26.28
CA LEU A 148 -19.49 4.09 -25.26
C LEU A 148 -18.93 5.16 -24.31
N SER A 149 -18.47 6.30 -24.84
CA SER A 149 -17.75 7.29 -24.03
C SER A 149 -18.57 7.90 -22.89
N LYS A 150 -19.91 7.93 -22.99
CA LYS A 150 -20.79 8.56 -21.99
C LYS A 150 -20.68 7.94 -20.60
N GLN A 151 -20.47 6.62 -20.54
CA GLN A 151 -20.42 5.87 -19.28
C GLN A 151 -18.99 5.64 -18.79
N VAL A 152 -17.97 6.09 -19.49
CA VAL A 152 -16.57 5.91 -19.11
C VAL A 152 -16.14 7.04 -18.17
N VAL A 153 -15.58 6.66 -17.01
CA VAL A 153 -14.89 7.57 -16.07
C VAL A 153 -13.47 7.81 -16.53
N ALA A 154 -12.75 6.71 -16.81
CA ALA A 154 -11.36 6.75 -17.22
C ALA A 154 -10.99 5.51 -18.06
N VAL A 155 -9.95 5.65 -18.87
CA VAL A 155 -9.20 4.54 -19.44
C VAL A 155 -7.76 4.71 -18.95
N MET A 156 -7.23 3.68 -18.30
CA MET A 156 -5.89 3.67 -17.71
C MET A 156 -4.98 2.65 -18.41
N GLY A 157 -3.68 2.92 -18.42
CA GLY A 157 -2.68 2.05 -19.04
C GLY A 157 -2.56 2.19 -20.56
N LEU A 158 -3.12 3.23 -21.19
CA LEU A 158 -2.85 3.49 -22.62
C LEU A 158 -1.52 4.24 -22.78
N ASP A 159 -0.65 3.71 -23.64
CA ASP A 159 0.61 4.37 -23.98
C ASP A 159 0.79 4.42 -25.50
N GLN A 160 0.74 5.63 -26.06
CA GLN A 160 1.01 5.87 -27.47
C GLN A 160 2.33 6.62 -27.61
N ALA A 161 3.35 5.93 -28.13
CA ALA A 161 4.66 6.51 -28.37
C ALA A 161 4.63 7.66 -29.38
N LYS A 162 5.60 8.57 -29.25
CA LYS A 162 5.83 9.67 -30.19
C LYS A 162 6.02 9.13 -31.61
N PRO A 163 5.33 9.69 -32.62
CA PRO A 163 5.60 9.35 -34.01
C PRO A 163 7.04 9.70 -34.38
N ASN A 164 7.87 8.69 -34.72
CA ASN A 164 9.23 8.91 -35.20
C ASN A 164 9.22 9.04 -36.74
N HIS A 165 9.66 10.18 -37.26
CA HIS A 165 9.88 10.41 -38.70
C HIS A 165 11.33 10.17 -39.15
N LYS A 166 12.18 9.52 -38.34
CA LYS A 166 13.59 9.26 -38.69
C LYS A 166 13.84 7.75 -38.84
N LYS A 167 14.62 7.39 -39.88
CA LYS A 167 15.07 6.02 -40.17
C LYS A 167 15.66 5.36 -38.91
N PRO A 168 15.48 4.03 -38.73
CA PRO A 168 15.98 3.32 -37.57
C PRO A 168 17.49 3.54 -37.44
N ALA A 169 17.91 4.17 -36.34
CA ALA A 169 19.32 4.26 -36.00
C ALA A 169 19.85 2.85 -35.74
N LYS A 170 21.03 2.51 -36.26
CA LYS A 170 21.70 1.23 -36.01
C LYS A 170 21.71 0.93 -34.51
N LEU A 171 21.27 -0.28 -34.15
CA LEU A 171 21.35 -0.87 -32.81
C LEU A 171 22.70 -0.57 -32.17
N LYS A 172 22.74 0.36 -31.21
CA LYS A 172 23.83 0.44 -30.24
C LYS A 172 23.48 -0.54 -29.11
N SER A 173 24.45 -1.37 -28.74
CA SER A 173 24.31 -2.55 -27.89
C SER A 173 23.38 -2.35 -26.68
N HIS A 174 22.30 -3.14 -26.65
CA HIS A 174 21.32 -3.24 -25.55
C HIS A 174 21.92 -3.69 -24.20
N GLN A 175 23.22 -4.01 -24.14
CA GLN A 175 23.88 -4.41 -22.91
C GLN A 175 23.99 -3.28 -21.88
N LYS A 176 24.20 -2.02 -22.29
CA LYS A 176 24.43 -0.94 -21.32
C LYS A 176 23.16 -0.54 -20.55
N ALA A 177 22.03 -0.40 -21.25
CA ALA A 177 20.74 -0.07 -20.61
C ALA A 177 20.22 -1.19 -19.69
N ALA A 178 20.40 -2.46 -20.10
CA ALA A 178 20.06 -3.61 -19.27
C ALA A 178 20.96 -3.72 -18.02
N VAL A 179 22.25 -3.37 -18.15
CA VAL A 179 23.20 -3.30 -17.03
C VAL A 179 22.84 -2.15 -16.08
N ASP A 180 22.49 -0.96 -16.60
CA ASP A 180 22.11 0.21 -15.79
C ASP A 180 20.80 -0.05 -15.01
N GLN A 181 19.81 -0.70 -15.62
CA GLN A 181 18.54 -1.06 -14.96
C GLN A 181 18.71 -2.11 -13.87
N PHE A 182 19.53 -3.13 -14.12
CA PHE A 182 19.79 -4.15 -13.12
C PHE A 182 20.72 -3.61 -12.02
N GLN A 183 21.60 -2.64 -12.30
CA GLN A 183 22.36 -1.94 -11.26
C GLN A 183 21.43 -1.12 -10.37
N ALA A 184 20.40 -0.47 -10.92
CA ALA A 184 19.37 0.22 -10.13
C ALA A 184 18.60 -0.76 -9.23
N ALA A 185 18.09 -1.87 -9.79
CA ALA A 185 17.38 -2.90 -9.02
C ALA A 185 18.26 -3.59 -7.96
N ALA A 186 19.55 -3.82 -8.25
CA ALA A 186 20.53 -4.37 -7.30
C ALA A 186 20.91 -3.39 -6.19
N THR A 187 20.92 -2.08 -6.47
CA THR A 187 21.21 -1.04 -5.48
C THR A 187 20.00 -0.79 -4.58
N GLU A 188 18.77 -0.91 -5.11
CA GLU A 188 17.53 -0.84 -4.32
C GLU A 188 17.35 -2.05 -3.38
N GLY A 189 17.81 -3.25 -3.77
CA GLY A 189 17.81 -4.44 -2.93
C GLY A 189 18.98 -4.54 -1.92
N SER A 190 19.87 -3.53 -1.88
CA SER A 190 21.02 -3.53 -0.97
C SER A 190 20.58 -3.21 0.45
N ILE A 191 20.51 -4.22 1.30
CA ILE A 191 20.07 -4.09 2.69
C ILE A 191 21.24 -3.60 3.53
N ALA A 192 21.11 -2.41 4.14
CA ALA A 192 22.01 -2.00 5.21
C ALA A 192 21.97 -3.08 6.30
N THR A 193 23.11 -3.69 6.63
CA THR A 193 23.23 -4.65 7.71
C THR A 193 23.03 -3.92 9.04
N ASN A 194 21.78 -3.69 9.42
CA ASN A 194 21.47 -3.17 10.74
C ASN A 194 21.92 -4.22 11.76
N SER A 195 22.62 -3.79 12.81
CA SER A 195 23.19 -4.69 13.82
C SER A 195 22.13 -5.42 14.65
N ASN A 196 20.87 -4.97 14.59
CA ASN A 196 19.75 -5.55 15.34
C ASN A 196 19.11 -6.72 14.58
N LYS A 197 19.57 -7.94 14.89
CA LYS A 197 18.92 -9.19 14.49
C LYS A 197 18.09 -9.75 15.66
N PRO A 198 16.97 -10.45 15.38
CA PRO A 198 16.29 -11.19 16.43
C PRO A 198 17.18 -12.31 16.97
N ASP A 199 17.03 -12.62 18.25
CA ASP A 199 17.59 -13.84 18.82
C ASP A 199 16.75 -15.04 18.36
N ILE A 200 17.35 -15.85 17.50
CA ILE A 200 16.72 -17.03 16.89
C ILE A 200 16.94 -18.31 17.71
N THR A 201 17.59 -18.24 18.87
CA THR A 201 17.73 -19.40 19.78
C THR A 201 16.43 -19.70 20.53
N SER A 202 15.56 -18.70 20.69
CA SER A 202 14.21 -18.86 21.22
C SER A 202 13.22 -19.15 20.08
N PHE A 203 12.33 -20.12 20.28
CA PHE A 203 11.34 -20.57 19.28
C PHE A 203 9.90 -20.45 19.79
N GLY A 204 8.94 -20.54 18.87
CA GLY A 204 7.52 -20.62 19.16
C GLY A 204 6.95 -19.36 19.80
N ASN A 205 6.03 -19.54 20.75
CA ASN A 205 5.39 -18.42 21.47
C ASN A 205 6.39 -17.49 22.16
N ARG A 206 7.56 -18.00 22.62
CA ARG A 206 8.59 -17.15 23.23
C ARG A 206 9.20 -16.20 22.19
N PHE A 207 9.52 -16.70 21.00
CA PHE A 207 9.97 -15.87 19.89
C PHE A 207 8.89 -14.86 19.49
N SER A 208 7.67 -15.35 19.25
CA SER A 208 6.58 -14.52 18.74
C SER A 208 6.15 -13.41 19.71
N LYS A 209 6.18 -13.65 21.03
CA LYS A 209 5.89 -12.61 22.03
C LYS A 209 6.95 -11.51 22.09
N LYS A 210 8.20 -11.81 21.76
CA LYS A 210 9.32 -10.86 21.82
C LYS A 210 9.56 -10.13 20.49
N TYR A 211 9.47 -10.86 19.39
CA TYR A 211 9.85 -10.39 18.07
C TYR A 211 8.76 -10.55 17.01
N GLY A 212 7.76 -11.40 17.21
CA GLY A 212 6.74 -11.71 16.21
C GLY A 212 5.38 -11.10 16.51
N VAL A 213 4.34 -11.74 15.97
CA VAL A 213 2.96 -11.23 15.98
C VAL A 213 2.22 -11.37 17.31
N LEU A 214 2.66 -12.27 18.21
CA LEU A 214 2.05 -12.31 19.55
C LEU A 214 2.40 -11.06 20.37
N LYS A 215 3.48 -10.35 20.03
CA LYS A 215 3.75 -9.02 20.56
C LYS A 215 2.63 -8.04 20.20
N PHE A 216 2.24 -7.98 18.93
CA PHE A 216 1.09 -7.18 18.45
C PHE A 216 -0.19 -7.61 19.16
N ALA A 217 -0.47 -8.92 19.20
CA ALA A 217 -1.70 -9.42 19.77
C ALA A 217 -1.86 -9.10 21.27
N ASN A 218 -0.77 -9.16 22.04
CA ASN A 218 -0.80 -8.78 23.45
C ASN A 218 -0.92 -7.26 23.63
N GLN A 219 -0.16 -6.49 22.85
CA GLN A 219 -0.14 -5.03 22.96
C GLN A 219 -1.51 -4.40 22.68
N TYR A 220 -2.26 -4.97 21.72
CA TYR A 220 -3.56 -4.46 21.28
C TYR A 220 -4.74 -5.34 21.71
N GLN A 221 -4.51 -6.21 22.71
CA GLN A 221 -5.53 -7.07 23.33
C GLN A 221 -6.29 -8.00 22.37
N LEU A 222 -5.71 -8.34 21.22
CA LEU A 222 -6.25 -9.36 20.31
C LEU A 222 -6.16 -10.76 20.93
N ASN A 223 -5.19 -10.98 21.84
CA ASN A 223 -5.07 -12.24 22.57
C ASN A 223 -6.36 -12.62 23.33
N GLN A 224 -7.16 -11.63 23.76
CA GLN A 224 -8.47 -11.87 24.38
C GLN A 224 -9.46 -12.58 23.45
N LEU A 225 -9.30 -12.42 22.13
CA LEU A 225 -10.09 -13.14 21.13
C LEU A 225 -9.53 -14.54 20.87
N TYR A 226 -8.20 -14.71 20.93
CA TYR A 226 -7.58 -16.04 20.88
C TYR A 226 -8.04 -16.91 22.05
N ASP A 227 -8.16 -16.34 23.24
CA ASP A 227 -8.67 -17.02 24.45
C ASP A 227 -10.14 -17.47 24.28
N LYS A 228 -10.90 -16.80 23.41
CA LYS A 228 -12.26 -17.19 22.98
C LYS A 228 -12.27 -18.21 21.83
N GLY A 229 -11.11 -18.72 21.43
CA GLY A 229 -10.97 -19.66 20.32
C GLY A 229 -11.07 -19.02 18.93
N LEU A 230 -11.06 -17.69 18.82
CA LEU A 230 -11.08 -16.98 17.55
C LEU A 230 -9.66 -16.81 17.04
N ALA A 231 -9.32 -17.38 15.88
CA ALA A 231 -7.98 -17.25 15.30
C ALA A 231 -8.00 -17.09 13.77
N GLY A 232 -9.14 -16.62 13.23
CA GLY A 232 -9.35 -16.42 11.80
C GLY A 232 -9.96 -17.61 11.06
N GLN A 233 -10.44 -18.64 11.77
CA GLN A 233 -11.08 -19.79 11.14
C GLN A 233 -12.24 -19.39 10.23
N GLY A 234 -12.31 -20.00 9.04
CA GLY A 234 -13.34 -19.73 8.03
C GLY A 234 -13.23 -18.35 7.37
N GLN A 235 -12.12 -17.63 7.59
CA GLN A 235 -11.85 -16.34 6.95
C GLN A 235 -10.70 -16.45 5.96
N ARG A 236 -10.64 -15.49 5.05
CA ARG A 236 -9.57 -15.33 4.06
C ARG A 236 -9.11 -13.88 4.06
N ILE A 237 -7.80 -13.66 3.96
CA ILE A 237 -7.19 -12.34 3.97
C ILE A 237 -6.58 -12.09 2.60
N GLY A 238 -7.08 -11.08 1.89
CA GLY A 238 -6.53 -10.67 0.60
C GLY A 238 -5.34 -9.73 0.80
N ILE A 239 -4.20 -10.04 0.19
CA ILE A 239 -3.00 -9.19 0.16
C ILE A 239 -2.81 -8.68 -1.26
N ILE A 240 -2.95 -7.37 -1.47
CA ILE A 240 -2.65 -6.73 -2.74
C ILE A 240 -1.16 -6.40 -2.78
N SER A 241 -0.43 -7.05 -3.67
CA SER A 241 1.04 -6.98 -3.71
C SER A 241 1.56 -6.67 -5.11
N SER A 242 2.70 -5.97 -5.18
CA SER A 242 3.42 -5.70 -6.43
C SER A 242 4.54 -6.71 -6.73
N SER A 243 4.72 -7.73 -5.88
CA SER A 243 5.70 -8.80 -6.12
C SER A 243 5.24 -10.14 -5.56
N ASP A 244 5.92 -11.20 -5.98
CA ASP A 244 5.76 -12.53 -5.42
C ASP A 244 6.80 -12.76 -4.30
N PHE A 245 6.70 -13.89 -3.60
CA PHE A 245 7.52 -14.24 -2.44
C PHE A 245 7.81 -15.74 -2.42
N TYR A 246 8.80 -16.15 -1.63
CA TYR A 246 9.18 -17.56 -1.55
C TYR A 246 8.44 -18.31 -0.43
N ASN A 247 7.85 -19.45 -0.78
CA ASN A 247 7.26 -20.37 0.21
C ASN A 247 8.25 -20.85 1.29
N ARG A 248 9.54 -20.98 0.94
CA ARG A 248 10.57 -21.40 1.92
C ARG A 248 10.77 -20.35 3.01
N ASP A 249 10.58 -19.06 2.70
CA ASP A 249 10.76 -17.98 3.66
C ASP A 249 9.64 -18.01 4.69
N LEU A 250 8.40 -18.25 4.23
CA LEU A 250 7.25 -18.45 5.11
C LEU A 250 7.46 -19.63 6.06
N LYS A 251 7.91 -20.78 5.54
CA LYS A 251 8.16 -21.98 6.38
C LYS A 251 9.20 -21.73 7.47
N VAL A 252 10.30 -21.05 7.14
CA VAL A 252 11.34 -20.70 8.12
C VAL A 252 10.78 -19.77 9.19
N TYR A 253 10.06 -18.72 8.77
CA TYR A 253 9.45 -17.77 9.69
C TYR A 253 8.42 -18.44 10.61
N TRP A 254 7.48 -19.19 10.06
CA TRP A 254 6.42 -19.85 10.82
C TRP A 254 6.96 -20.85 11.81
N HIS A 255 7.96 -21.64 11.41
CA HIS A 255 8.61 -22.56 12.34
C HIS A 255 9.24 -21.81 13.52
N GLN A 256 9.95 -20.71 13.26
CA GLN A 256 10.53 -19.87 14.31
C GLN A 256 9.45 -19.26 15.21
N ALA A 257 8.35 -18.76 14.62
CA ALA A 257 7.27 -18.07 15.30
C ALA A 257 6.26 -19.00 15.99
N GLY A 258 6.33 -20.31 15.76
CA GLY A 258 5.37 -21.28 16.31
C GLY A 258 4.01 -21.28 15.61
N VAL A 259 3.99 -20.95 14.33
CA VAL A 259 2.80 -20.95 13.47
C VAL A 259 2.80 -22.23 12.64
N ASP A 260 1.61 -22.77 12.34
CA ASP A 260 1.47 -23.91 11.42
C ASP A 260 2.12 -23.58 10.07
N ASN A 261 2.97 -24.50 9.60
CA ASN A 261 3.73 -24.35 8.37
C ASN A 261 3.01 -24.87 7.12
N ASN A 262 1.70 -25.15 7.22
CA ASN A 262 0.85 -25.56 6.13
C ASN A 262 0.77 -24.47 5.05
N LEU A 263 1.38 -24.74 3.89
CA LEU A 263 1.31 -23.86 2.72
C LEU A 263 -0.02 -23.93 1.98
N GLY A 264 -0.88 -24.91 2.27
CA GLY A 264 -2.18 -25.08 1.64
C GLY A 264 -3.14 -23.90 1.89
N ARG A 265 -2.84 -23.07 2.89
CA ARG A 265 -3.58 -21.83 3.21
C ARG A 265 -3.11 -20.60 2.42
N ILE A 266 -2.09 -20.72 1.56
CA ILE A 266 -1.53 -19.60 0.79
C ILE A 266 -1.85 -19.77 -0.68
N HIS A 267 -2.62 -18.84 -1.24
CA HIS A 267 -3.00 -18.84 -2.65
C HIS A 267 -2.40 -17.64 -3.36
N ARG A 268 -1.98 -17.83 -4.61
CA ARG A 268 -1.40 -16.77 -5.46
C ARG A 268 -2.29 -16.53 -6.66
N ILE A 269 -2.75 -15.31 -6.80
CA ILE A 269 -3.60 -14.84 -7.89
C ILE A 269 -2.79 -13.83 -8.70
N TYR A 270 -2.36 -14.22 -9.90
CA TYR A 270 -1.54 -13.36 -10.76
C TYR A 270 -2.44 -12.50 -11.66
N THR A 271 -2.42 -11.19 -11.47
CA THR A 271 -3.41 -10.28 -12.06
C THR A 271 -2.87 -9.51 -13.26
N ALA A 272 -1.57 -9.19 -13.27
CA ALA A 272 -0.89 -8.43 -14.33
C ALA A 272 -0.19 -9.34 -15.36
N ASP A 273 0.82 -10.09 -14.94
CA ASP A 273 1.62 -10.99 -15.79
C ASP A 273 1.43 -12.47 -15.38
N ASN A 274 1.94 -13.40 -16.18
CA ASN A 274 1.87 -14.83 -15.86
C ASN A 274 2.90 -15.24 -14.81
N ARG A 275 2.57 -16.32 -14.08
CA ARG A 275 3.40 -16.92 -13.04
C ARG A 275 4.85 -17.16 -13.46
N LYS A 276 5.09 -17.66 -14.68
CA LYS A 276 6.43 -18.03 -15.15
C LYS A 276 7.34 -16.81 -15.24
N ASN A 277 6.83 -15.70 -15.78
CA ASN A 277 7.57 -14.46 -15.92
C ASN A 277 7.86 -13.82 -14.56
N ILE A 278 6.86 -13.76 -13.68
CA ILE A 278 7.00 -13.21 -12.33
C ILE A 278 8.02 -14.02 -11.52
N GLN A 279 7.92 -15.34 -11.54
CA GLN A 279 8.88 -16.22 -10.85
C GLN A 279 10.28 -16.12 -11.46
N ARG A 280 10.42 -15.93 -12.78
CA ARG A 280 11.72 -15.65 -13.39
C ARG A 280 12.33 -14.39 -12.77
N ARG A 281 11.57 -13.28 -12.70
CA ARG A 281 12.03 -12.00 -12.13
C ARG A 281 12.38 -12.12 -10.64
N LEU A 282 11.53 -12.78 -9.86
CA LEU A 282 11.76 -13.08 -8.45
C LEU A 282 13.11 -13.80 -8.20
N ASN A 283 13.51 -14.68 -9.13
CA ASN A 283 14.77 -15.44 -9.03
C ASN A 283 15.99 -14.68 -9.58
N LEU A 284 15.83 -13.54 -10.26
CA LEU A 284 16.96 -12.77 -10.81
C LEU A 284 17.72 -12.02 -9.71
N ALA A 285 16.98 -11.21 -8.95
CA ALA A 285 17.51 -10.40 -7.88
C ALA A 285 16.44 -10.22 -6.80
N MET A 286 16.88 -10.17 -5.54
CA MET A 286 16.05 -9.80 -4.42
C MET A 286 15.74 -8.30 -4.48
N THR A 287 14.46 -7.94 -4.39
CA THR A 287 13.98 -6.55 -4.52
C THR A 287 13.20 -6.11 -3.29
N SER A 288 13.08 -4.80 -3.07
CA SER A 288 12.26 -4.26 -1.97
C SER A 288 10.80 -4.71 -2.05
N PRO A 289 10.13 -4.72 -3.22
CA PRO A 289 8.79 -5.28 -3.34
C PRO A 289 8.67 -6.76 -2.95
N GLN A 290 9.69 -7.58 -3.19
CA GLN A 290 9.70 -8.98 -2.74
C GLN A 290 9.76 -9.04 -1.20
N ILE A 291 10.64 -8.26 -0.58
CA ILE A 291 10.81 -8.26 0.88
C ILE A 291 9.51 -7.82 1.55
N GLU A 292 8.88 -6.78 1.00
CA GLU A 292 7.58 -6.25 1.41
C GLU A 292 6.46 -7.30 1.27
N ALA A 293 6.37 -7.97 0.11
CA ALA A 293 5.39 -9.04 -0.11
C ALA A 293 5.59 -10.21 0.87
N THR A 294 6.84 -10.54 1.18
CA THR A 294 7.18 -11.61 2.13
C THR A 294 6.76 -11.23 3.55
N LEU A 295 7.01 -9.98 3.95
CA LEU A 295 6.61 -9.39 5.22
C LEU A 295 5.09 -9.39 5.38
N ASP A 296 4.35 -8.89 4.39
CA ASP A 296 2.88 -8.80 4.43
C ASP A 296 2.26 -10.16 4.73
N VAL A 297 2.72 -11.19 4.00
CA VAL A 297 2.21 -12.55 4.17
C VAL A 297 2.64 -13.12 5.52
N GLN A 298 3.88 -12.93 5.97
CA GLN A 298 4.31 -13.40 7.30
C GLN A 298 3.48 -12.78 8.42
N MET A 299 3.22 -11.48 8.36
CA MET A 299 2.44 -10.77 9.37
C MET A 299 0.99 -11.22 9.38
N ALA A 300 0.30 -11.18 8.23
CA ALA A 300 -1.12 -11.53 8.14
C ALA A 300 -1.36 -13.00 8.53
N SER A 301 -0.58 -13.90 7.93
CA SER A 301 -0.71 -15.36 8.13
C SER A 301 -0.37 -15.83 9.54
N SER A 302 0.30 -15.00 10.35
CA SER A 302 0.69 -15.34 11.72
C SER A 302 -0.25 -14.71 12.75
N VAL A 303 -0.79 -13.51 12.48
CA VAL A 303 -1.84 -12.91 13.34
C VAL A 303 -3.14 -13.72 13.24
N ALA A 304 -3.53 -14.16 12.04
CA ALA A 304 -4.70 -15.02 11.84
C ALA A 304 -4.26 -16.42 11.39
N PRO A 305 -3.71 -17.26 12.29
CA PRO A 305 -3.07 -18.52 11.90
C PRO A 305 -4.05 -19.57 11.33
N LYS A 306 -5.37 -19.38 11.52
CA LYS A 306 -6.41 -20.27 10.95
C LYS A 306 -7.13 -19.68 9.73
N ALA A 307 -6.70 -18.52 9.24
CA ALA A 307 -7.22 -17.94 7.99
C ALA A 307 -6.37 -18.39 6.79
N ASP A 308 -7.03 -18.44 5.63
CA ASP A 308 -6.32 -18.49 4.35
C ASP A 308 -5.82 -17.10 3.97
N VAL A 309 -4.80 -17.04 3.12
CA VAL A 309 -4.21 -15.80 2.60
C VAL A 309 -4.18 -15.85 1.08
N ASP A 310 -4.84 -14.89 0.46
CA ASP A 310 -4.97 -14.73 -0.99
C ASP A 310 -4.10 -13.57 -1.47
N CYS A 311 -3.00 -13.88 -2.13
CA CYS A 311 -2.07 -12.87 -2.62
C CYS A 311 -2.38 -12.49 -4.07
N TYR A 312 -2.93 -11.29 -4.27
CA TYR A 312 -3.21 -10.71 -5.59
C TYR A 312 -1.98 -9.95 -6.09
N ILE A 313 -1.22 -10.59 -6.97
CA ILE A 313 0.12 -10.17 -7.41
C ILE A 313 0.03 -9.41 -8.73
N GLY A 314 0.23 -8.10 -8.64
CA GLY A 314 0.23 -7.13 -9.75
C GLY A 314 1.64 -6.79 -10.26
N ASP A 315 2.57 -7.74 -10.25
CA ASP A 315 3.92 -7.55 -10.84
C ASP A 315 3.80 -7.38 -12.36
N ASN A 316 4.10 -6.17 -12.85
CA ASN A 316 3.93 -5.72 -14.23
C ASN A 316 5.24 -5.65 -15.04
N GLY A 317 6.33 -6.27 -14.54
CA GLY A 317 7.73 -6.02 -14.93
C GLY A 317 8.02 -5.64 -16.39
N ASP A 318 7.60 -6.42 -17.39
CA ASP A 318 7.98 -6.25 -18.81
C ASP A 318 7.24 -5.08 -19.54
N ASP A 319 6.88 -4.02 -18.80
CA ASP A 319 6.14 -2.84 -19.27
C ASP A 319 4.83 -3.17 -20.02
N ILE A 320 4.19 -4.28 -19.62
CA ILE A 320 2.90 -4.71 -20.16
C ILE A 320 1.78 -3.74 -19.75
N THR A 321 1.97 -3.00 -18.65
CA THR A 321 1.05 -1.96 -18.16
C THR A 321 1.72 -1.09 -17.11
N THR A 322 1.10 0.04 -16.73
CA THR A 322 1.61 0.94 -15.68
C THR A 322 1.42 0.35 -14.28
N SER A 323 2.26 0.74 -13.31
CA SER A 323 2.11 0.30 -11.91
C SER A 323 0.75 0.69 -11.32
N ALA A 324 0.21 1.84 -11.72
CA ALA A 324 -1.15 2.27 -11.36
C ALA A 324 -2.21 1.31 -11.89
N THR A 325 -2.15 0.95 -13.16
CA THR A 325 -3.10 0.01 -13.75
C THR A 325 -2.99 -1.38 -13.13
N ALA A 326 -1.77 -1.88 -12.89
CA ALA A 326 -1.56 -3.17 -12.25
C ALA A 326 -2.09 -3.21 -10.81
N HIS A 327 -1.87 -2.13 -10.04
CA HIS A 327 -2.40 -2.01 -8.68
C HIS A 327 -3.93 -1.96 -8.65
N TYR A 328 -4.55 -1.16 -9.54
CA TYR A 328 -6.01 -1.13 -9.70
C TYR A 328 -6.58 -2.51 -10.05
N MET A 329 -5.93 -3.24 -10.98
CA MET A 329 -6.36 -4.58 -11.39
C MET A 329 -6.31 -5.60 -10.25
N SER A 330 -5.28 -5.55 -9.40
CA SER A 330 -5.19 -6.46 -8.25
C SER A 330 -6.35 -6.24 -7.28
N PHE A 331 -6.71 -4.99 -7.01
CA PHE A 331 -7.89 -4.68 -6.20
C PHE A 331 -9.19 -5.10 -6.89
N MET A 332 -9.38 -4.74 -8.16
CA MET A 332 -10.58 -5.13 -8.92
C MET A 332 -10.77 -6.65 -8.97
N GLN A 333 -9.69 -7.41 -9.10
CA GLN A 333 -9.74 -8.87 -9.07
C GLN A 333 -10.22 -9.37 -7.69
N ALA A 334 -9.61 -8.89 -6.60
CA ALA A 334 -10.00 -9.29 -5.24
C ALA A 334 -11.46 -8.94 -4.91
N ILE A 335 -11.91 -7.76 -5.31
CA ILE A 335 -13.29 -7.29 -5.11
C ILE A 335 -14.27 -8.09 -5.96
N SER A 336 -13.90 -8.39 -7.22
CA SER A 336 -14.69 -9.22 -8.12
C SER A 336 -14.84 -10.66 -7.61
N ASP A 337 -13.77 -11.22 -7.06
CA ASP A 337 -13.78 -12.57 -6.47
C ASP A 337 -14.67 -12.61 -5.22
N ASN A 338 -14.66 -11.53 -4.42
CA ASN A 338 -15.52 -11.33 -3.24
C ASN A 338 -15.40 -12.45 -2.18
N ILE A 339 -14.25 -13.12 -2.14
CA ILE A 339 -13.94 -14.21 -1.22
C ILE A 339 -13.27 -13.71 0.06
N ASP A 340 -12.48 -12.65 -0.03
CA ASP A 340 -11.82 -12.00 1.10
C ASP A 340 -12.69 -10.86 1.64
N LYS A 341 -12.98 -10.87 2.94
CA LYS A 341 -13.71 -9.77 3.59
C LYS A 341 -12.79 -8.75 4.25
N GLN A 342 -11.49 -8.95 4.12
CA GLN A 342 -10.42 -8.14 4.66
C GLN A 342 -9.29 -8.10 3.63
N LEU A 343 -9.07 -6.93 3.01
CA LEU A 343 -7.94 -6.70 2.12
C LEU A 343 -6.89 -5.85 2.83
N SER A 344 -5.61 -6.11 2.58
CA SER A 344 -4.50 -5.26 3.00
C SER A 344 -3.59 -4.94 1.82
N THR A 345 -3.01 -3.74 1.84
CA THR A 345 -1.85 -3.42 1.01
C THR A 345 -0.87 -2.53 1.75
N SER A 346 0.40 -2.88 1.63
CA SER A 346 1.54 -2.04 2.02
C SER A 346 2.14 -1.32 0.81
N PHE A 347 1.53 -1.47 -0.37
CA PHE A 347 1.98 -0.91 -1.63
C PHE A 347 1.11 0.30 -2.03
N ALA A 348 1.73 1.20 -2.76
CA ALA A 348 1.07 2.30 -3.43
C ALA A 348 1.50 2.34 -4.90
N PRO A 349 0.62 2.70 -5.84
CA PRO A 349 1.01 2.85 -7.24
C PRO A 349 1.89 4.08 -7.47
N THR A 350 1.84 5.07 -6.57
CA THR A 350 2.59 6.32 -6.59
C THR A 350 2.38 7.08 -5.27
N ILE A 351 2.82 8.34 -5.20
CA ILE A 351 2.51 9.31 -4.14
C ILE A 351 1.59 10.40 -4.70
N GLU A 352 0.86 11.11 -3.83
CA GLU A 352 -0.08 12.20 -4.15
C GLU A 352 0.65 13.49 -4.59
N LEU A 353 1.54 13.35 -5.57
CA LEU A 353 2.33 14.41 -6.15
C LEU A 353 2.25 14.30 -7.66
N LYS A 354 1.71 15.34 -8.32
CA LYS A 354 1.50 15.35 -9.77
C LYS A 354 2.78 15.06 -10.57
N SER A 355 3.96 15.42 -10.07
CA SER A 355 5.24 15.13 -10.72
C SER A 355 5.70 13.67 -10.62
N GLN A 356 4.96 12.81 -9.92
CA GLN A 356 5.20 11.37 -9.79
C GLN A 356 4.10 10.53 -10.44
N TRP A 357 3.19 11.19 -11.15
CA TRP A 357 2.14 10.52 -11.89
C TRP A 357 2.66 10.10 -13.26
N HIS A 358 2.76 8.78 -13.49
CA HIS A 358 3.41 8.20 -14.66
C HIS A 358 2.43 7.52 -15.64
N ASP A 359 1.12 7.55 -15.38
CA ASP A 359 0.17 7.07 -16.37
C ASP A 359 -0.13 8.17 -17.40
N HIS A 360 0.16 7.88 -18.67
CA HIS A 360 0.01 8.83 -19.76
C HIS A 360 -1.46 9.08 -20.14
N SER A 361 -2.38 8.19 -19.79
CA SER A 361 -3.75 8.16 -20.31
C SER A 361 -4.82 8.77 -19.42
N LEU A 362 -4.48 9.05 -18.17
CA LEU A 362 -5.37 9.71 -17.21
C LEU A 362 -4.58 10.58 -16.23
N THR A 363 -5.29 11.48 -15.56
CA THR A 363 -4.75 12.28 -14.46
C THR A 363 -4.86 11.54 -13.13
N MET A 364 -4.06 11.95 -12.15
CA MET A 364 -4.16 11.46 -10.77
C MET A 364 -5.56 11.62 -10.15
N ALA A 365 -6.28 12.71 -10.48
CA ALA A 365 -7.66 12.92 -10.03
C ALA A 365 -8.65 11.92 -10.65
N GLN A 366 -8.50 11.61 -11.95
CA GLN A 366 -9.30 10.58 -12.61
C GLN A 366 -9.03 9.19 -12.05
N TYR A 367 -7.76 8.88 -11.75
CA TYR A 367 -7.42 7.61 -11.10
C TYR A 367 -7.99 7.55 -9.68
N ASN A 368 -7.91 8.63 -8.89
CA ASN A 368 -8.53 8.71 -7.56
C ASN A 368 -10.04 8.47 -7.62
N HIS A 369 -10.74 9.10 -8.57
CA HIS A 369 -12.19 8.88 -8.75
C HIS A 369 -12.48 7.42 -9.10
N ALA A 370 -11.77 6.84 -10.07
CA ALA A 370 -11.91 5.42 -10.42
C ALA A 370 -11.61 4.47 -9.25
N PHE A 371 -10.57 4.78 -8.46
CA PHE A 371 -10.17 3.99 -7.30
C PHE A 371 -11.22 4.07 -6.18
N ASN A 372 -11.81 5.24 -5.94
CA ASN A 372 -12.90 5.41 -4.98
C ASN A 372 -14.13 4.59 -5.39
N LEU A 373 -14.56 4.64 -6.66
CA LEU A 373 -15.70 3.85 -7.12
C LEU A 373 -15.49 2.34 -6.93
N MET A 374 -14.27 1.86 -7.18
CA MET A 374 -13.89 0.47 -6.91
C MET A 374 -13.97 0.14 -5.42
N LEU A 375 -13.48 1.02 -4.54
CA LEU A 375 -13.52 0.77 -3.09
C LEU A 375 -14.93 0.96 -2.49
N GLU A 376 -15.79 1.76 -3.11
CA GLU A 376 -17.22 1.81 -2.79
C GLU A 376 -17.90 0.48 -3.12
N GLN A 377 -17.54 -0.16 -4.24
CA GLN A 377 -17.97 -1.52 -4.52
C GLN A 377 -17.49 -2.50 -3.44
N ALA A 378 -16.23 -2.41 -3.01
CA ALA A 378 -15.72 -3.23 -1.92
C ALA A 378 -16.55 -3.04 -0.63
N ALA A 379 -16.82 -1.79 -0.26
CA ALA A 379 -17.60 -1.44 0.92
C ALA A 379 -19.04 -1.95 0.86
N ALA A 380 -19.72 -1.80 -0.29
CA ALA A 380 -21.07 -2.30 -0.53
C ALA A 380 -21.15 -3.84 -0.46
N GLN A 381 -20.05 -4.53 -0.74
CA GLN A 381 -19.92 -5.98 -0.64
C GLN A 381 -19.42 -6.49 0.73
N GLY A 382 -19.28 -5.59 1.71
CA GLY A 382 -18.86 -5.91 3.08
C GLY A 382 -17.38 -6.25 3.20
N ILE A 383 -16.53 -5.72 2.31
CA ILE A 383 -15.08 -5.89 2.34
C ILE A 383 -14.46 -4.70 3.07
N THR A 384 -13.67 -4.96 4.11
CA THR A 384 -12.83 -3.94 4.75
C THR A 384 -11.48 -3.84 4.01
N VAL A 385 -11.02 -2.64 3.68
CA VAL A 385 -9.72 -2.44 3.02
C VAL A 385 -8.77 -1.67 3.95
N PHE A 386 -7.65 -2.29 4.32
CA PHE A 386 -6.58 -1.70 5.12
C PHE A 386 -5.41 -1.27 4.23
N ARG A 387 -4.82 -0.11 4.52
CA ARG A 387 -3.67 0.39 3.78
C ARG A 387 -2.67 1.07 4.72
N ALA A 388 -1.41 0.67 4.64
CA ALA A 388 -0.31 1.30 5.37
C ALA A 388 -0.23 2.79 5.03
N SER A 389 -0.13 3.70 6.00
CA SER A 389 -0.24 5.15 5.75
C SER A 389 0.96 5.74 5.02
N GLY A 390 2.13 5.10 5.11
CA GLY A 390 3.41 5.66 4.69
C GLY A 390 4.41 5.71 5.85
N ASP A 391 5.69 5.84 5.54
CA ASP A 391 6.76 5.78 6.55
C ASP A 391 7.67 7.03 6.55
N SER A 392 7.25 8.12 5.91
CA SER A 392 8.05 9.35 5.81
C SER A 392 7.37 10.58 6.40
N GLY A 393 6.51 10.37 7.41
CA GLY A 393 5.77 11.46 8.07
C GLY A 393 4.76 12.12 7.15
N VAL A 394 4.87 13.44 6.98
CA VAL A 394 3.92 14.22 6.16
C VAL A 394 4.23 14.24 4.67
N SER A 395 5.38 13.69 4.27
CA SER A 395 5.92 13.81 2.92
C SER A 395 6.69 12.54 2.53
N GLU A 396 6.02 11.59 1.88
CA GLU A 396 6.65 10.37 1.31
C GLU A 396 7.84 10.68 0.42
N ARG A 397 7.79 11.83 -0.25
CA ARG A 397 8.94 12.45 -0.89
C ARG A 397 9.17 13.83 -0.32
N ALA A 398 10.43 14.13 -0.01
CA ALA A 398 10.81 15.44 0.52
C ALA A 398 10.30 16.60 -0.36
N SER A 399 9.52 17.47 0.25
CA SER A 399 8.76 18.53 -0.43
C SER A 399 8.44 19.67 0.55
N SER A 400 8.14 20.87 0.02
CA SER A 400 7.59 21.97 0.82
C SER A 400 6.10 21.81 1.15
N LYS A 401 5.43 20.86 0.49
CA LYS A 401 4.02 20.52 0.69
C LYS A 401 3.87 19.06 1.06
N GLU A 402 2.85 18.77 1.87
CA GLU A 402 2.43 17.41 2.21
C GLU A 402 2.24 16.56 0.93
N ASN A 403 2.63 15.30 1.00
CA ASN A 403 2.35 14.31 -0.02
C ASN A 403 2.33 12.92 0.61
N HIS A 404 1.29 12.16 0.28
CA HIS A 404 1.01 10.86 0.90
C HIS A 404 1.10 9.76 -0.12
N ALA A 405 1.44 8.55 0.30
CA ALA A 405 1.41 7.42 -0.61
C ALA A 405 -0.04 7.10 -1.01
N PHE A 406 -0.22 6.82 -2.29
CA PHE A 406 -1.54 6.74 -2.93
C PHE A 406 -2.21 5.38 -2.66
N SER A 407 -3.52 5.25 -2.49
CA SER A 407 -4.53 6.32 -2.41
C SER A 407 -4.78 6.75 -0.97
N THR A 408 -5.32 7.95 -0.78
CA THR A 408 -5.93 8.38 0.49
C THR A 408 -7.46 8.26 0.44
N SER A 409 -8.00 7.18 -0.12
CA SER A 409 -9.45 7.01 -0.28
C SER A 409 -10.20 7.00 1.07
N PRO A 410 -11.39 7.62 1.19
CA PRO A 410 -12.23 7.53 2.39
C PRO A 410 -12.80 6.12 2.63
N TYR A 411 -12.70 5.21 1.67
CA TYR A 411 -13.20 3.84 1.78
C TYR A 411 -12.13 2.82 2.23
N GLN A 412 -10.96 3.30 2.65
CA GLN A 412 -9.91 2.50 3.28
C GLN A 412 -9.75 2.89 4.74
N VAL A 413 -9.40 1.92 5.57
CA VAL A 413 -8.79 2.14 6.89
C VAL A 413 -7.30 2.40 6.65
N ILE A 414 -6.88 3.67 6.75
CA ILE A 414 -5.48 4.06 6.65
C ILE A 414 -4.82 3.83 8.01
N VAL A 415 -3.78 2.99 8.02
CA VAL A 415 -3.12 2.48 9.23
C VAL A 415 -1.77 3.16 9.42
N GLY A 416 -1.68 3.99 10.46
CA GLY A 416 -0.48 4.69 10.89
C GLY A 416 0.44 3.87 11.80
N GLY A 417 1.49 4.53 12.26
CA GLY A 417 2.60 3.94 12.99
C GLY A 417 2.81 4.55 14.38
N THR A 418 3.14 3.71 15.35
CA THR A 418 3.55 4.09 16.70
C THR A 418 4.93 3.54 17.07
N THR A 419 5.52 4.13 18.09
CA THR A 419 6.70 3.64 18.79
C THR A 419 6.27 3.13 20.17
N LEU A 420 6.58 1.88 20.51
CA LEU A 420 6.32 1.34 21.85
C LEU A 420 7.33 1.87 22.88
N PRO A 421 7.05 1.78 24.19
CA PRO A 421 8.01 2.17 25.22
C PRO A 421 9.32 1.38 25.11
N TYR A 422 10.45 2.07 25.22
CA TYR A 422 11.78 1.45 25.31
C TYR A 422 12.82 2.42 25.90
N THR A 423 13.92 1.86 26.42
CA THR A 423 15.17 2.60 26.66
C THR A 423 16.31 1.86 25.98
N LYS A 424 16.99 2.51 25.03
CA LYS A 424 18.07 1.92 24.22
C LYS A 424 19.14 2.95 23.87
N ILE A 425 20.35 2.46 23.60
CA ILE A 425 21.38 3.27 22.95
C ILE A 425 21.16 3.19 21.44
N VAL A 426 20.91 4.32 20.81
CA VAL A 426 20.72 4.47 19.36
C VAL A 426 21.73 5.49 18.86
N ASN A 427 22.60 5.09 17.93
CA ASN A 427 23.62 5.96 17.35
C ASN A 427 24.46 6.72 18.41
N GLY A 428 24.81 6.02 19.49
CA GLY A 428 25.63 6.56 20.59
C GLY A 428 24.87 7.41 21.62
N LYS A 429 23.54 7.55 21.50
CA LYS A 429 22.70 8.31 22.44
C LYS A 429 21.73 7.39 23.17
N VAL A 430 21.55 7.62 24.48
CA VAL A 430 20.46 6.98 25.22
C VAL A 430 19.15 7.65 24.84
N ILE A 431 18.23 6.88 24.28
CA ILE A 431 16.88 7.32 23.93
C ILE A 431 15.88 6.56 24.80
N THR A 432 14.98 7.31 25.42
CA THR A 432 13.89 6.77 26.23
C THR A 432 12.55 7.23 25.67
N VAL A 433 11.71 6.26 25.34
CA VAL A 433 10.28 6.44 25.06
C VAL A 433 9.52 5.82 26.22
N SER A 434 8.87 6.64 27.04
CA SER A 434 8.25 6.21 28.29
C SER A 434 6.83 5.64 28.12
N LYS A 435 6.13 6.05 27.06
CA LYS A 435 4.77 5.63 26.71
C LYS A 435 4.68 5.44 25.20
N GLU A 436 3.74 4.60 24.76
CA GLU A 436 3.47 4.46 23.32
C GLU A 436 3.06 5.84 22.75
N ARG A 437 3.69 6.20 21.62
CA ARG A 437 3.49 7.49 20.95
C ARG A 437 3.50 7.32 19.43
N ALA A 438 3.01 8.29 18.68
CA ALA A 438 3.13 8.31 17.23
C ALA A 438 4.61 8.19 16.82
N TRP A 439 4.85 7.51 15.70
CA TRP A 439 6.19 7.22 15.23
C TRP A 439 6.76 8.44 14.48
N GLY A 440 7.79 9.06 15.05
CA GLY A 440 8.57 10.14 14.43
C GLY A 440 9.99 10.12 14.98
N ASN A 441 10.98 9.92 14.11
CA ASN A 441 12.37 9.70 14.53
C ASN A 441 13.34 10.80 14.06
N THR A 442 13.66 11.73 14.96
CA THR A 442 14.79 12.67 14.79
C THR A 442 15.87 12.48 15.85
N ASP A 443 15.49 12.07 17.07
CA ASP A 443 16.39 12.01 18.23
C ASP A 443 17.51 10.97 18.05
N GLY A 444 17.19 9.90 17.32
CA GLY A 444 18.08 8.80 17.00
C GLY A 444 18.56 8.76 15.56
N ALA A 445 18.44 9.85 14.80
CA ALA A 445 18.83 9.87 13.38
C ALA A 445 20.31 9.50 13.19
N SER A 446 20.57 8.54 12.30
CA SER A 446 21.90 8.11 11.89
C SER A 446 22.56 9.12 10.95
N SER A 447 23.89 9.05 10.85
CA SER A 447 24.64 9.84 9.87
C SER A 447 24.19 9.59 8.43
N ALA A 448 23.67 8.39 8.13
CA ALA A 448 23.13 8.05 6.82
C ALA A 448 21.79 8.76 6.56
N GLU A 449 20.87 8.74 7.52
CA GLU A 449 19.59 9.46 7.44
C GLU A 449 19.82 10.97 7.27
N ILE A 450 20.67 11.58 8.11
CA ILE A 450 21.02 13.00 8.03
C ILE A 450 21.59 13.35 6.64
N LYS A 451 22.46 12.51 6.09
CA LYS A 451 23.07 12.73 4.76
C LYS A 451 22.06 12.55 3.62
N SER A 452 21.16 11.59 3.75
CA SER A 452 20.09 11.33 2.78
C SER A 452 19.06 12.46 2.77
N GLY A 453 18.80 13.07 3.94
CA GLY A 453 17.73 14.04 4.14
C GLY A 453 16.34 13.40 4.18
N HIS A 454 16.28 12.11 4.53
CA HIS A 454 15.07 11.32 4.70
C HIS A 454 15.03 10.78 6.13
N PHE A 455 13.86 10.88 6.76
CA PHE A 455 13.61 10.52 8.15
C PHE A 455 12.34 9.69 8.21
N SER A 456 12.35 8.62 8.99
CA SER A 456 11.18 7.77 9.11
C SER A 456 10.17 8.28 10.15
N GLY A 457 8.89 8.14 9.83
CA GLY A 457 7.78 8.45 10.70
C GLY A 457 6.44 8.06 10.09
N SER A 458 5.41 7.96 10.91
CA SER A 458 4.07 7.56 10.47
C SER A 458 3.51 8.50 9.40
N GLY A 459 3.11 7.96 8.25
CA GLY A 459 2.33 8.68 7.24
C GLY A 459 1.08 9.30 7.85
N GLY A 460 0.84 10.58 7.59
CA GLY A 460 -0.33 11.29 8.13
C GLY A 460 -0.41 12.76 7.72
N GLY A 461 -1.62 13.31 7.69
CA GLY A 461 -1.90 14.66 7.18
C GLY A 461 -3.28 14.79 6.55
N PHE A 462 -3.38 15.63 5.53
CA PHE A 462 -4.62 15.93 4.80
C PHE A 462 -4.53 15.50 3.35
N SER A 463 -5.50 14.70 2.90
CA SER A 463 -5.59 14.28 1.49
C SER A 463 -5.67 15.49 0.55
N ALA A 464 -4.89 15.44 -0.53
CA ALA A 464 -4.94 16.45 -1.59
C ALA A 464 -6.07 16.22 -2.61
N LEU A 465 -6.71 15.04 -2.58
CA LEU A 465 -7.63 14.56 -3.63
C LEU A 465 -9.00 14.16 -3.11
N ASN A 466 -9.13 13.86 -1.82
CA ASN A 466 -10.36 13.42 -1.20
C ASN A 466 -10.82 14.43 -0.15
N GLU A 467 -12.08 14.83 -0.22
CA GLU A 467 -12.70 15.73 0.76
C GLU A 467 -12.83 15.06 2.14
N THR A 468 -13.08 15.86 3.19
CA THR A 468 -13.37 15.31 4.53
C THR A 468 -14.66 14.49 4.46
N PRO A 469 -14.60 13.16 4.65
CA PRO A 469 -15.77 12.30 4.54
C PRO A 469 -16.75 12.52 5.70
N ARG A 470 -18.03 12.18 5.48
CA ARG A 470 -19.12 12.42 6.44
C ARG A 470 -18.82 11.91 7.85
N TYR A 471 -18.17 10.75 7.95
CA TYR A 471 -17.84 10.14 9.24
C TYR A 471 -16.72 10.86 10.02
N GLN A 472 -15.91 11.70 9.38
CA GLN A 472 -14.89 12.52 10.05
C GLN A 472 -15.45 13.89 10.48
N GLN A 473 -16.49 14.38 9.82
CA GLN A 473 -17.03 15.71 10.09
C GLN A 473 -17.55 15.82 11.52
N GLY A 474 -17.16 16.88 12.22
CA GLY A 474 -17.56 17.15 13.61
C GLY A 474 -16.79 16.36 14.68
N VAL A 475 -15.93 15.41 14.31
CA VAL A 475 -15.11 14.66 15.28
C VAL A 475 -13.99 15.54 15.82
N SER A 476 -13.85 15.59 17.15
CA SER A 476 -12.86 16.43 17.84
C SER A 476 -11.42 16.15 17.36
N GLY A 477 -10.78 17.17 16.76
CA GLY A 477 -9.42 17.09 16.21
C GLY A 477 -9.34 16.90 14.70
N ILE A 478 -10.45 16.60 14.02
CA ILE A 478 -10.52 16.59 12.55
C ILE A 478 -10.50 18.03 12.02
N ASN A 479 -9.78 18.24 10.91
CA ASN A 479 -9.61 19.54 10.25
C ASN A 479 -8.97 20.63 11.12
N THR A 480 -8.50 20.29 12.32
CA THR A 480 -7.58 21.08 13.14
C THR A 480 -6.29 20.30 13.32
N PHE A 481 -5.19 20.99 13.60
CA PHE A 481 -3.94 20.33 13.94
C PHE A 481 -3.13 21.12 14.97
N ARG A 482 -2.26 20.38 15.66
CA ARG A 482 -1.06 20.89 16.33
C ARG A 482 0.14 20.23 15.65
N ALA A 483 1.20 20.98 15.43
CA ALA A 483 2.42 20.49 14.80
C ALA A 483 3.67 21.14 15.40
N ILE A 484 4.83 20.55 15.10
CA ILE A 484 6.16 20.97 15.51
C ILE A 484 7.09 20.92 14.28
N THR A 485 7.86 21.99 14.04
CA THR A 485 8.73 22.09 12.86
C THR A 485 10.07 21.36 13.05
N LEU A 486 10.06 20.03 13.20
CA LEU A 486 11.28 19.24 13.44
C LEU A 486 12.25 19.19 12.25
N LEU A 487 11.75 19.41 11.04
CA LEU A 487 12.52 19.31 9.81
C LEU A 487 12.37 20.58 8.96
N ASN A 488 13.47 20.99 8.31
CA ASN A 488 13.52 22.08 7.34
C ASN A 488 13.74 21.51 5.93
N TYR A 489 12.86 21.85 4.98
CA TYR A 489 13.00 21.45 3.58
C TYR A 489 13.93 22.40 2.82
N HIS A 490 14.85 21.85 2.02
CA HIS A 490 15.77 22.60 1.15
C HIS A 490 15.44 22.36 -0.32
N PRO A 491 14.76 23.30 -1.02
CA PRO A 491 14.30 23.11 -2.39
C PRO A 491 15.41 22.79 -3.40
N THR A 492 16.61 23.36 -3.21
CA THR A 492 17.75 23.18 -4.11
C THR A 492 18.31 21.76 -4.10
N THR A 493 18.19 21.06 -2.97
CA THR A 493 18.69 19.69 -2.81
C THR A 493 17.57 18.66 -2.74
N SER A 494 16.31 19.10 -2.60
CA SER A 494 15.14 18.25 -2.34
C SER A 494 15.33 17.33 -1.13
N LYS A 495 15.86 17.89 -0.03
CA LYS A 495 16.19 17.16 1.20
C LYS A 495 15.67 17.87 2.43
N TYR A 496 15.43 17.11 3.49
CA TYR A 496 15.24 17.66 4.83
C TYR A 496 16.55 17.74 5.62
N THR A 497 16.62 18.71 6.51
CA THR A 497 17.59 18.75 7.61
C THR A 497 16.85 18.88 8.93
N ILE A 498 17.42 18.33 10.02
CA ILE A 498 16.89 18.53 11.36
C ILE A 498 16.90 20.03 11.69
N ASN A 499 15.76 20.55 12.13
CA ASN A 499 15.63 21.90 12.65
C ASN A 499 16.17 21.92 14.08
N LYS A 500 17.14 22.81 14.36
CA LYS A 500 17.73 22.96 15.69
C LYS A 500 16.82 23.73 16.65
N ASP A 501 15.93 24.56 16.11
CA ASP A 501 15.02 25.42 16.84
C ASP A 501 13.58 25.18 16.38
N PRO A 502 12.97 24.03 16.77
CA PRO A 502 11.63 23.68 16.36
C PRO A 502 10.58 24.59 17.02
N ASN A 503 9.58 25.00 16.23
CA ASN A 503 8.47 25.84 16.69
C ASN A 503 7.17 25.03 16.71
N ILE A 504 6.32 25.32 17.69
CA ILE A 504 4.96 24.80 17.74
C ILE A 504 4.05 25.66 16.88
N ILE A 505 3.21 25.00 16.10
CA ILE A 505 2.19 25.64 15.27
C ILE A 505 0.84 24.93 15.49
N THR A 506 -0.23 25.69 15.33
CA THR A 506 -1.61 25.17 15.35
C THR A 506 -2.38 25.79 14.20
N GLY A 507 -3.32 25.06 13.64
CA GLY A 507 -4.11 25.58 12.54
C GLY A 507 -5.22 24.63 12.11
N THR A 508 -5.72 24.89 10.91
CA THR A 508 -6.77 24.09 10.26
C THR A 508 -6.29 23.55 8.92
N GLY A 509 -6.80 22.39 8.53
CA GLY A 509 -6.56 21.78 7.22
C GLY A 509 -7.86 21.22 6.65
N THR A 510 -7.89 20.98 5.34
CA THR A 510 -9.09 20.49 4.63
C THR A 510 -8.76 19.23 3.83
N GLY A 511 -9.77 18.40 3.57
CA GLY A 511 -9.58 17.08 2.96
C GLY A 511 -9.65 15.96 3.99
N ARG A 512 -9.75 14.71 3.52
CA ARG A 512 -9.74 13.51 4.37
C ARG A 512 -8.50 13.53 5.24
N ASN A 513 -8.69 13.43 6.55
CA ASN A 513 -7.60 13.35 7.50
C ASN A 513 -7.07 11.91 7.52
N LEU A 514 -5.76 11.71 7.58
CA LEU A 514 -5.13 10.40 7.75
C LEU A 514 -4.03 10.44 8.84
N PRO A 515 -3.68 9.30 9.47
CA PRO A 515 -4.31 7.96 9.36
C PRO A 515 -5.62 7.85 10.16
N ASP A 516 -6.38 6.77 10.01
CA ASP A 516 -7.59 6.56 10.83
C ASP A 516 -7.26 5.95 12.21
N VAL A 517 -6.32 4.99 12.23
CA VAL A 517 -5.85 4.28 13.43
C VAL A 517 -4.35 4.03 13.32
N ALA A 518 -3.67 3.66 14.41
CA ALA A 518 -2.24 3.37 14.40
C ALA A 518 -1.87 2.12 15.20
N GLY A 519 -0.70 1.56 14.90
CA GLY A 519 -0.07 0.48 15.67
C GLY A 519 1.44 0.47 15.47
N ASN A 520 2.13 -0.39 16.22
CA ASN A 520 3.58 -0.33 16.36
C ASN A 520 4.30 -0.54 15.02
N ALA A 521 5.04 0.49 14.62
CA ALA A 521 5.74 0.58 13.34
C ALA A 521 7.19 1.06 13.50
N ASP A 522 7.65 1.42 14.69
CA ASP A 522 9.04 1.87 14.85
C ASP A 522 10.01 0.68 14.76
N ILE A 523 11.07 0.81 13.94
CA ILE A 523 12.16 -0.17 13.85
C ILE A 523 12.79 -0.49 15.20
N GLN A 524 12.84 0.48 16.12
CA GLN A 524 13.38 0.27 17.47
C GLN A 524 12.52 -0.65 18.33
N THR A 525 11.22 -0.73 18.03
CA THR A 525 10.28 -1.63 18.68
C THR A 525 9.64 -2.57 17.69
N GLY A 526 10.31 -2.85 16.58
CA GLY A 526 9.73 -3.52 15.43
C GLY A 526 9.48 -5.02 15.62
N TYR A 527 9.30 -5.68 14.48
CA TYR A 527 9.08 -7.11 14.37
C TYR A 527 10.20 -7.78 13.60
N ALA A 528 10.39 -9.07 13.87
CA ALA A 528 11.28 -9.92 13.09
C ALA A 528 10.62 -10.29 11.77
N THR A 529 11.42 -10.29 10.71
CA THR A 529 11.04 -10.78 9.38
C THR A 529 12.16 -11.63 8.83
N TYR A 530 11.78 -12.71 8.15
CA TYR A 530 12.71 -13.57 7.42
C TYR A 530 12.49 -13.45 5.91
N PHE A 531 13.56 -13.35 5.14
CA PHE A 531 13.47 -13.46 3.69
C PHE A 531 14.79 -13.97 3.11
N SER A 532 14.71 -14.48 1.89
CA SER A 532 15.86 -14.94 1.15
C SER A 532 15.76 -14.58 -0.33
N GLY A 533 16.90 -14.49 -0.99
CA GLY A 533 16.92 -14.13 -2.39
C GLY A 533 18.33 -13.99 -2.93
N ASN A 534 18.40 -13.73 -4.22
CA ASN A 534 19.64 -13.55 -4.93
C ASN A 534 20.10 -12.10 -4.84
N GLU A 535 21.22 -11.84 -4.17
CA GLU A 535 21.89 -10.55 -4.27
C GLU A 535 22.74 -10.56 -5.53
N ALA A 536 22.31 -9.76 -6.49
CA ALA A 536 23.02 -9.67 -7.75
C ALA A 536 23.92 -8.44 -7.79
N SER A 537 25.16 -8.63 -8.22
CA SER A 537 26.14 -7.57 -8.48
C SER A 537 26.60 -7.65 -9.92
N PHE A 538 27.01 -6.50 -10.45
CA PHE A 538 27.68 -6.43 -11.74
C PHE A 538 29.16 -6.18 -11.55
N GLU A 539 29.98 -7.14 -11.96
CA GLU A 539 31.42 -6.98 -12.00
C GLU A 539 31.91 -7.37 -13.40
N THR A 540 32.70 -6.49 -14.04
CA THR A 540 33.36 -6.76 -15.33
C THR A 540 32.41 -7.19 -16.47
N GLY A 541 31.18 -6.66 -16.51
CA GLY A 541 30.19 -6.99 -17.54
C GLY A 541 29.50 -8.36 -17.35
N LYS A 542 29.71 -9.02 -16.20
CA LYS A 542 29.01 -10.25 -15.81
C LYS A 542 28.11 -9.98 -14.60
N ILE A 543 26.95 -10.63 -14.59
CA ILE A 543 26.07 -10.69 -13.43
C ILE A 543 26.61 -11.79 -12.50
N HIS A 544 27.00 -11.41 -11.30
CA HIS A 544 27.28 -12.33 -10.20
C HIS A 544 26.07 -12.33 -9.29
N SER A 545 25.53 -13.50 -8.96
CA SER A 545 24.35 -13.61 -8.11
C SER A 545 24.67 -14.54 -6.95
N VAL A 546 24.50 -14.04 -5.71
CA VAL A 546 24.77 -14.80 -4.49
C VAL A 546 23.48 -14.92 -3.70
N PHE A 547 23.06 -16.16 -3.46
CA PHE A 547 21.90 -16.41 -2.62
C PHE A 547 22.18 -16.03 -1.15
N LYS A 548 21.32 -15.21 -0.56
CA LYS A 548 21.41 -14.73 0.82
C LYS A 548 20.13 -15.00 1.59
N LYS A 549 20.27 -15.06 2.91
CA LYS A 549 19.19 -15.29 3.88
C LYS A 549 19.32 -14.26 4.98
N TYR A 550 18.21 -13.65 5.35
CA TYR A 550 18.20 -12.56 6.32
C TYR A 550 17.14 -12.79 7.38
N TRP A 551 17.56 -12.61 8.63
CA TRP A 551 16.69 -12.27 9.75
C TRP A 551 16.99 -10.82 10.12
N ILE A 552 15.95 -9.99 10.14
CA ILE A 552 16.07 -8.58 10.50
C ILE A 552 15.03 -8.21 11.55
N MET A 553 15.33 -7.20 12.36
CA MET A 553 14.30 -6.40 13.04
C MET A 553 13.97 -5.19 12.17
N SER A 554 12.69 -5.00 11.83
CA SER A 554 12.24 -3.82 11.10
C SER A 554 10.90 -3.30 11.61
N GLY A 555 10.60 -2.07 11.21
CA GLY A 555 9.32 -1.40 11.38
C GLY A 555 8.77 -0.93 10.03
N GLY A 556 7.82 -0.01 10.07
CA GLY A 556 7.04 0.48 8.96
C GLY A 556 5.55 0.27 9.21
N THR A 557 4.72 1.17 8.72
CA THR A 557 3.26 1.02 8.70
C THR A 557 2.83 -0.20 7.88
N SER A 558 3.70 -0.63 6.98
CA SER A 558 3.77 -1.94 6.33
C SER A 558 3.61 -3.16 7.24
N TYR A 559 4.12 -3.12 8.48
CA TYR A 559 3.88 -4.21 9.42
C TYR A 559 2.46 -4.19 9.94
N THR A 560 1.93 -2.99 10.21
CA THR A 560 0.69 -2.81 10.95
C THR A 560 -0.52 -3.05 10.06
N SER A 561 -0.52 -2.63 8.80
CA SER A 561 -1.65 -2.85 7.88
C SER A 561 -2.07 -4.33 7.74
N PRO A 562 -1.17 -5.27 7.38
CA PRO A 562 -1.53 -6.70 7.30
C PRO A 562 -1.89 -7.30 8.67
N GLN A 563 -1.32 -6.79 9.77
CA GLN A 563 -1.72 -7.19 11.12
C GLN A 563 -3.16 -6.75 11.44
N MET A 564 -3.57 -5.55 11.04
CA MET A 564 -4.94 -5.03 11.21
C MET A 564 -5.95 -5.82 10.37
N ALA A 565 -5.64 -6.13 9.12
CA ALA A 565 -6.49 -6.97 8.28
C ALA A 565 -6.67 -8.37 8.86
N ALA A 566 -5.59 -8.96 9.38
CA ALA A 566 -5.66 -10.24 10.06
C ALA A 566 -6.42 -10.18 11.39
N ALA A 567 -6.29 -9.10 12.16
CA ALA A 567 -7.11 -8.89 13.36
C ALA A 567 -8.61 -8.78 13.01
N ASN A 568 -8.95 -8.15 11.89
CA ASN A 568 -10.32 -8.12 11.36
C ASN A 568 -10.80 -9.52 10.93
N ALA A 569 -9.93 -10.38 10.39
CA ALA A 569 -10.26 -11.78 10.15
C ALA A 569 -10.48 -12.55 11.46
N VAL A 570 -9.66 -12.33 12.49
CA VAL A 570 -9.90 -12.91 13.82
C VAL A 570 -11.27 -12.49 14.37
N MET A 571 -11.62 -11.21 14.27
CA MET A 571 -12.95 -10.73 14.69
C MET A 571 -14.09 -11.33 13.85
N ASN A 572 -13.98 -11.33 12.52
CA ASN A 572 -15.01 -11.89 11.65
C ASN A 572 -15.18 -13.41 11.83
N SER A 573 -14.14 -14.14 12.26
CA SER A 573 -14.27 -15.58 12.57
C SER A 573 -15.22 -15.90 13.72
N GLY A 574 -15.57 -14.89 14.54
CA GLY A 574 -16.58 -14.98 15.59
C GLY A 574 -17.91 -14.32 15.25
N ARG A 575 -18.18 -14.01 13.98
CA ARG A 575 -19.37 -13.26 13.53
C ARG A 575 -20.11 -13.99 12.41
N ARG A 576 -21.40 -13.70 12.28
CA ARG A 576 -22.27 -14.22 11.20
C ARG A 576 -22.17 -13.39 9.91
N THR A 577 -22.00 -12.08 10.05
CA THR A 577 -21.79 -11.15 8.94
C THR A 577 -20.41 -10.51 9.09
N PRO A 578 -19.71 -10.23 7.97
CA PRO A 578 -18.47 -9.48 8.04
C PRO A 578 -18.71 -8.09 8.62
N ILE A 579 -17.72 -7.49 9.26
CA ILE A 579 -17.81 -6.12 9.78
C ILE A 579 -18.00 -5.08 8.66
N GLY A 580 -17.42 -5.30 7.48
CA GLY A 580 -17.54 -4.37 6.35
C GLY A 580 -16.78 -3.05 6.53
N PHE A 581 -17.34 -1.94 6.06
CA PHE A 581 -16.67 -0.64 6.02
C PHE A 581 -16.52 -0.02 7.42
N TRP A 582 -15.31 -0.13 8.01
CA TRP A 582 -15.05 0.27 9.39
C TRP A 582 -15.29 1.76 9.68
N ASN A 583 -14.88 2.65 8.77
CA ASN A 583 -14.64 4.05 9.12
C ASN A 583 -15.85 4.75 9.78
N PRO A 584 -17.08 4.66 9.25
CA PRO A 584 -18.24 5.25 9.92
C PRO A 584 -18.43 4.79 11.37
N GLN A 585 -18.29 3.49 11.63
CA GLN A 585 -18.49 2.91 12.95
C GLN A 585 -17.34 3.23 13.91
N ILE A 586 -16.08 3.17 13.48
CA ILE A 586 -14.94 3.43 14.38
C ILE A 586 -14.88 4.89 14.83
N TYR A 587 -15.24 5.84 13.97
CA TYR A 587 -15.32 7.25 14.34
C TYR A 587 -16.49 7.52 15.29
N GLN A 588 -17.59 6.76 15.17
CA GLN A 588 -18.67 6.79 16.16
C GLN A 588 -18.22 6.19 17.50
N PHE A 589 -17.56 5.03 17.51
CA PHE A 589 -17.10 4.37 18.73
C PHE A 589 -16.06 5.18 19.50
N ALA A 590 -15.19 5.91 18.79
CA ALA A 590 -14.18 6.77 19.40
C ALA A 590 -14.77 7.90 20.26
N GLN A 591 -16.00 8.29 20.00
CA GLN A 591 -16.70 9.36 20.73
C GLN A 591 -17.44 8.84 21.98
N GLN A 592 -17.46 7.53 22.20
CA GLN A 592 -18.16 6.91 23.33
C GLN A 592 -17.24 6.83 24.56
N SER A 593 -17.81 6.91 25.77
CA SER A 593 -17.05 6.89 27.03
C SER A 593 -16.25 5.61 27.25
N ASP A 594 -16.72 4.49 26.70
CA ASP A 594 -16.07 3.18 26.73
C ASP A 594 -15.37 2.86 25.39
N SER A 595 -14.83 3.89 24.73
CA SER A 595 -14.10 3.81 23.47
C SER A 595 -13.10 2.63 23.42
N PRO A 596 -13.03 1.91 22.28
CA PRO A 596 -12.02 0.88 22.07
C PRO A 596 -10.65 1.47 21.70
N PHE A 597 -10.51 2.79 21.61
CA PHE A 597 -9.28 3.45 21.20
C PHE A 597 -8.53 4.06 22.38
N ASN A 598 -7.21 3.87 22.39
CA ASN A 598 -6.29 4.61 23.23
C ASN A 598 -5.76 5.82 22.46
N VAL A 599 -6.29 6.99 22.80
CA VAL A 599 -5.98 8.27 22.14
C VAL A 599 -4.54 8.69 22.44
N LEU A 600 -3.80 9.09 21.40
CA LEU A 600 -2.41 9.57 21.51
C LEU A 600 -2.34 11.09 21.32
N ASP A 601 -2.92 11.84 22.26
CA ASP A 601 -3.09 13.31 22.19
C ASP A 601 -1.92 14.11 22.80
N SER A 602 -0.93 13.43 23.38
CA SER A 602 0.26 14.08 23.96
C SER A 602 1.03 14.93 22.93
N PRO A 603 1.49 16.13 23.30
CA PRO A 603 2.26 16.99 22.39
C PRO A 603 3.61 16.41 21.96
N ASP A 604 4.14 15.42 22.70
CA ASP A 604 5.42 14.75 22.42
C ASP A 604 5.27 13.52 21.48
N SER A 605 4.02 13.17 21.17
CA SER A 605 3.65 12.16 20.18
C SER A 605 3.57 12.83 18.82
N ASN A 606 4.48 12.52 17.89
CA ASN A 606 4.54 13.20 16.60
C ASN A 606 4.93 12.28 15.45
N ASN A 607 4.66 12.71 14.22
CA ASN A 607 5.06 12.01 12.99
C ASN A 607 6.07 12.80 12.15
N LEU A 608 7.05 13.44 12.80
CA LEU A 608 8.01 14.41 12.21
C LEU A 608 7.44 15.81 11.96
N TYR A 609 6.13 15.99 12.05
CA TYR A 609 5.50 17.31 11.94
C TYR A 609 4.24 17.44 12.79
N PHE A 610 3.17 16.71 12.46
CA PHE A 610 1.95 16.74 13.27
C PHE A 610 2.21 16.09 14.62
N THR A 611 1.58 16.64 15.66
CA THR A 611 1.65 16.11 17.02
C THR A 611 0.28 15.66 17.50
N GLY A 612 0.25 14.96 18.63
CA GLY A 612 -0.95 14.86 19.44
C GLY A 612 -1.57 16.24 19.69
N GLN A 613 -2.90 16.27 19.75
CA GLN A 613 -3.68 17.47 20.00
C GLN A 613 -4.32 17.34 21.40
N PRO A 614 -3.75 17.95 22.45
CA PRO A 614 -4.21 17.72 23.82
C PRO A 614 -5.72 17.91 23.99
N GLY A 615 -6.40 16.90 24.55
CA GLY A 615 -7.85 16.90 24.77
C GLY A 615 -8.70 16.68 23.51
N LYS A 616 -8.10 16.38 22.35
CA LYS A 616 -8.82 16.00 21.12
C LYS A 616 -8.79 14.49 20.93
N LEU A 617 -9.83 13.97 20.27
CA LEU A 617 -9.96 12.53 19.99
C LEU A 617 -9.08 12.07 18.82
N TYR A 618 -8.80 12.98 17.89
CA TYR A 618 -8.07 12.69 16.67
C TYR A 618 -6.83 13.59 16.52
N ASN A 619 -5.77 13.07 15.90
CA ASN A 619 -4.67 13.87 15.36
C ASN A 619 -4.06 13.22 14.12
N GLN A 620 -3.40 14.01 13.28
CA GLN A 620 -2.83 13.56 12.00
C GLN A 620 -1.57 12.70 12.17
N ALA A 621 -1.03 12.55 13.38
CA ALA A 621 0.15 11.70 13.62
C ALA A 621 -0.22 10.23 13.85
N ALA A 622 -1.37 9.95 14.49
CA ALA A 622 -1.79 8.60 14.87
C ALA A 622 -3.30 8.30 14.69
N GLY A 623 -4.07 9.23 14.13
CA GLY A 623 -5.49 9.07 13.92
C GLY A 623 -6.30 9.10 15.21
N LEU A 624 -7.23 8.16 15.36
CA LEU A 624 -7.96 7.88 16.59
C LEU A 624 -7.08 7.23 17.68
N GLY A 625 -5.81 6.90 17.36
CA GLY A 625 -4.87 6.25 18.25
C GLY A 625 -4.80 4.74 18.04
N THR A 626 -4.44 4.01 19.10
CA THR A 626 -4.24 2.54 19.04
C THR A 626 -5.50 1.78 19.45
N ILE A 627 -5.65 0.57 18.95
CA ILE A 627 -6.88 -0.23 19.11
C ILE A 627 -6.74 -1.22 20.28
N ASN A 628 -7.81 -1.36 21.06
CA ASN A 628 -8.08 -2.54 21.87
C ASN A 628 -9.06 -3.45 21.11
N PHE A 629 -8.55 -4.55 20.55
CA PHE A 629 -9.36 -5.43 19.69
C PHE A 629 -10.46 -6.18 20.44
N GLY A 630 -10.24 -6.50 21.72
CA GLY A 630 -11.28 -7.12 22.57
C GLY A 630 -12.50 -6.21 22.72
N LYS A 631 -12.28 -4.92 23.02
CA LYS A 631 -13.34 -3.91 23.08
C LYS A 631 -13.96 -3.65 21.71
N LEU A 632 -13.15 -3.50 20.67
CA LEU A 632 -13.64 -3.22 19.31
C LEU A 632 -14.54 -4.35 18.80
N TYR A 633 -14.15 -5.60 19.03
CA TYR A 633 -14.98 -6.76 18.70
C TYR A 633 -16.34 -6.73 19.42
N ASN A 634 -16.35 -6.40 20.71
CA ASN A 634 -17.60 -6.28 21.46
C ASN A 634 -18.49 -5.16 20.88
N LYS A 635 -17.92 -3.99 20.56
CA LYS A 635 -18.67 -2.88 19.92
C LYS A 635 -19.37 -3.31 18.63
N PHE A 636 -18.66 -4.00 17.74
CA PHE A 636 -19.26 -4.50 16.50
C PHE A 636 -20.30 -5.61 16.76
N ASN A 637 -20.11 -6.44 17.78
CA ASN A 637 -21.05 -7.52 18.12
C ASN A 637 -22.34 -7.00 18.75
N ASP A 638 -22.26 -6.00 19.61
CA ASP A 638 -23.42 -5.46 20.31
C ASP A 638 -24.40 -4.78 19.34
N GLN A 639 -23.88 -4.13 18.30
CA GLN A 639 -24.70 -3.61 17.18
C GLN A 639 -25.46 -4.70 16.42
N SER A 640 -24.94 -5.92 16.41
CA SER A 640 -25.59 -7.05 15.70
C SER A 640 -26.66 -7.74 16.54
N ARG A 641 -26.80 -7.39 17.82
CA ARG A 641 -27.80 -7.94 18.75
C ARG A 641 -28.99 -7.01 18.99
N SER A 642 -28.86 -5.74 18.64
CA SER A 642 -29.90 -4.71 18.81
C SER A 642 -30.89 -4.61 17.65
N ASN A 643 -30.66 -5.37 16.58
CA ASN A 643 -31.52 -5.55 15.41
C ASN A 643 -31.89 -7.03 15.29
#